data_AF-A0A7J6NAY5-F1
#
_entry.id   AF-A0A7J6NAY5-F1
#
_cell.length_a   1.000
_cell.length_b   1.000
_cell.length_c   1.000
_cell.angle_alpha   90.00
_cell.angle_beta   90.00
_cell.angle_gamma   90.00
#
_symmetry.space_group_name_H-M   'P 1'
#
loop_
_entity.id
_entity.type
_entity.pdbx_description
1 polymer ?
#
loop_
_entity_poly.entity_id
_entity_poly.type
_entity_poly.pdbx_seq_one_letter_code
_entity_poly.pdbx_strand_id
1 'polypeptide(L)'
;IKATRKETEMKLAKKRSEIQRETQRRDESAKEVKEARLELSTVRQEREVVARELHDVEEELKEEEDGVRDLYKEEERLERTYKLAIDEKKKLDRQLRREITKNDKIVKENVGKNIEMRIKTEETQSLSKAIKGMDKLIYLCQEKTDSLKAEVGRLEKENEEKKEKLTEQQAASQRSKRAFDTRRKRLEDLLRERDLLNKDVLKADDSTKHWMDLIRRHQMMCSNLDRELEVGRKELHHAQKRAVDVEGQIEKHAVELSEENAKYFAALEEVKIREGRIAEVEKMVGKAEAKLAQQQSLYDSVCADRNLYSKSLIDCNAEIEEIKKKFKMAFHRIEQLKDEVRSKEAKLMKAHFEKNKMTRGNARVRESLESAQERIEGLESIIATQKAEAEKLQVVVEDAEKEVSSHEKELKSVLSERDLLANQLSSREVEVRKLYEKIRLLESELRQGAASFNDLLKDRRSADRQLLDLRREIDEAKLHVAEGRTFIQQKMRLGKEIKAEVLKCSKLQQELERPMNVHRWRRLQSSDMQTFERLKRVRELQQRLIQAQEEVVKKEKEITAKESEFMSLKAALQKQPGPEIHDQILLLQQAVKDKQTQLTVLEMNMQEYRQQCHENSADVGRLRKQMKEMNDDFIEKCRLSGSIKESSGEVRSPSAMFSSALQLCIQRLERAGCPMEKIVCIGGSGQQHGSVYLSTAATDHLLPDDDNVDDLGKWQLENGVFTVKDGPIWMDTSTSAECRELESYIGGSDALAKLTGSKAWERFTGNQILKFRKQSSGVYERTARICLVSSFCASVLLGHPARVDYSDAAGMNLMELSSLNWSRGICGFVDGRTSDALISKLGGQPADSMAIAGTVAPYWQQRYGFSPVCSVNYWSGDNPCAAVGMGLLNSGDILVSLGTSDTCLCVLPSMPLSPPPSAFTFPHPVKPGSYIAMLVYTNGDVTRRIVKGDRSWDEFSDSIRLSSPGNCLTLFTSTQEILPALEQGDPITVKIDNQGDAKVTFYRLEKLPKDGSDYSSCRAVVEERALSMRYYINSEVAPGILEQFPEGKLLVTGGGSRNEQIRQVFSDVFGRSVVSLDSPDAAALGAAYKAMLATAKQRGTLKEGEQLLQDHISATENASKNLPDASNSAIYGRISQSYAAFEKVLRDERGR
;
A
#
# COMPACT_ATOMS: atom_id res chain seq x y z
N ILE A 1 -127.18 -34.49 -92.31
CA ILE A 1 -125.82 -34.68 -92.90
C ILE A 1 -125.09 -33.35 -93.15
N LYS A 2 -125.53 -32.43 -94.03
CA LYS A 2 -124.77 -31.17 -94.27
C LYS A 2 -124.59 -30.27 -93.03
N ALA A 3 -125.52 -30.28 -92.07
CA ALA A 3 -125.40 -29.48 -90.84
C ALA A 3 -124.29 -29.97 -89.88
N THR A 4 -124.23 -31.28 -89.60
CA THR A 4 -123.32 -31.87 -88.60
C THR A 4 -121.83 -31.78 -88.96
N ARG A 5 -121.49 -31.56 -90.23
CA ARG A 5 -120.10 -31.38 -90.69
C ARG A 5 -119.53 -30.00 -90.35
N LYS A 6 -120.36 -28.94 -90.43
CA LYS A 6 -119.90 -27.56 -90.18
C LYS A 6 -119.63 -27.29 -88.70
N GLU A 7 -120.40 -27.93 -87.80
CA GLU A 7 -120.22 -27.83 -86.36
C GLU A 7 -118.96 -28.57 -85.86
N THR A 8 -118.62 -29.71 -86.49
CA THR A 8 -117.43 -30.50 -86.14
C THR A 8 -116.14 -29.86 -86.62
N GLU A 9 -116.12 -29.29 -87.83
CA GLU A 9 -114.98 -28.52 -88.36
C GLU A 9 -114.70 -27.26 -87.49
N MET A 10 -115.72 -26.56 -87.01
CA MET A 10 -115.55 -25.39 -86.13
C MET A 10 -115.02 -25.76 -84.73
N LYS A 11 -115.45 -26.89 -84.15
CA LYS A 11 -114.90 -27.43 -82.89
C LYS A 11 -113.44 -27.88 -83.03
N LEU A 12 -113.06 -28.45 -84.19
CA LEU A 12 -111.68 -28.80 -84.51
C LEU A 12 -110.76 -27.58 -84.64
N ALA A 13 -111.22 -26.52 -85.30
CA ALA A 13 -110.47 -25.27 -85.42
C ALA A 13 -110.19 -24.64 -84.04
N LYS A 14 -111.20 -24.61 -83.16
CA LYS A 14 -111.04 -24.07 -81.80
C LYS A 14 -110.03 -24.88 -80.97
N LYS A 15 -110.14 -26.21 -80.97
CA LYS A 15 -109.17 -27.09 -80.28
C LYS A 15 -107.74 -26.93 -80.79
N ARG A 16 -107.52 -26.72 -82.10
CA ARG A 16 -106.17 -26.46 -82.63
C ARG A 16 -105.56 -25.15 -82.10
N SER A 17 -106.37 -24.10 -81.98
CA SER A 17 -105.94 -22.81 -81.41
C SER A 17 -105.64 -22.90 -79.90
N GLU A 18 -106.41 -23.72 -79.16
CA GLU A 18 -106.16 -23.99 -77.74
C GLU A 18 -104.85 -24.79 -77.54
N ILE A 19 -104.66 -25.89 -78.29
CA ILE A 19 -103.43 -26.71 -78.23
C ILE A 19 -102.19 -25.87 -78.58
N GLN A 20 -102.25 -25.02 -79.61
CA GLN A 20 -101.10 -24.20 -80.02
C GLN A 20 -100.72 -23.15 -78.96
N ARG A 21 -101.69 -22.61 -78.21
CA ARG A 21 -101.45 -21.72 -77.07
C ARG A 21 -100.90 -22.46 -75.84
N GLU A 22 -101.32 -23.70 -75.61
CA GLU A 22 -100.74 -24.54 -74.55
C GLU A 22 -99.29 -24.92 -74.84
N THR A 23 -98.94 -25.31 -76.07
CA THR A 23 -97.53 -25.61 -76.41
C THR A 23 -96.65 -24.38 -76.28
N GLN A 24 -97.10 -23.20 -76.73
CA GLN A 24 -96.29 -21.99 -76.67
C GLN A 24 -96.01 -21.56 -75.21
N ARG A 25 -97.04 -21.57 -74.34
CA ARG A 25 -96.86 -21.36 -72.89
C ARG A 25 -95.96 -22.40 -72.23
N ARG A 26 -96.07 -23.66 -72.65
CA ARG A 26 -95.28 -24.77 -72.10
C ARG A 26 -93.81 -24.66 -72.46
N ASP A 27 -93.49 -24.19 -73.66
CA ASP A 27 -92.11 -23.94 -74.09
C ASP A 27 -91.52 -22.69 -73.42
N GLU A 28 -92.32 -21.64 -73.20
CA GLU A 28 -91.94 -20.46 -72.41
C GLU A 28 -91.61 -20.84 -70.96
N SER A 29 -92.51 -21.51 -70.24
CA SER A 29 -92.24 -21.95 -68.86
C SER A 29 -91.17 -23.03 -68.76
N ALA A 30 -90.95 -23.86 -69.79
CA ALA A 30 -89.82 -24.79 -69.83
C ALA A 30 -88.46 -24.05 -69.91
N LYS A 31 -88.45 -22.84 -70.49
CA LYS A 31 -87.27 -21.98 -70.57
C LYS A 31 -87.01 -21.27 -69.25
N GLU A 32 -88.03 -20.67 -68.65
CA GLU A 32 -87.98 -20.06 -67.31
C GLU A 32 -87.48 -21.07 -66.26
N VAL A 33 -88.02 -22.30 -66.26
CA VAL A 33 -87.60 -23.37 -65.35
C VAL A 33 -86.16 -23.82 -65.59
N LYS A 34 -85.59 -23.62 -66.80
CA LYS A 34 -84.19 -23.94 -67.09
C LYS A 34 -83.24 -22.85 -66.61
N GLU A 35 -83.63 -21.58 -66.76
CA GLU A 35 -82.86 -20.42 -66.29
C GLU A 35 -82.87 -20.36 -64.74
N ALA A 36 -84.04 -20.50 -64.11
CA ALA A 36 -84.16 -20.57 -62.64
C ALA A 36 -83.40 -21.77 -62.02
N ARG A 37 -83.26 -22.90 -62.73
CA ARG A 37 -82.44 -24.03 -62.29
C ARG A 37 -80.94 -23.73 -62.34
N LEU A 38 -80.49 -22.86 -63.22
CA LEU A 38 -79.09 -22.45 -63.31
C LEU A 38 -78.74 -21.51 -62.15
N GLU A 39 -79.58 -20.50 -61.90
CA GLU A 39 -79.45 -19.59 -60.75
C GLU A 39 -79.51 -20.34 -59.41
N LEU A 40 -80.42 -21.32 -59.27
CA LEU A 40 -80.49 -22.16 -58.08
C LEU A 40 -79.27 -23.07 -57.91
N SER A 41 -78.47 -23.29 -58.96
CA SER A 41 -77.19 -24.03 -58.86
C SER A 41 -76.04 -23.13 -58.40
N THR A 42 -75.93 -21.90 -58.90
CA THR A 42 -74.91 -20.94 -58.47
C THR A 42 -75.14 -20.49 -57.03
N VAL A 43 -76.38 -20.16 -56.65
CA VAL A 43 -76.73 -19.78 -55.26
C VAL A 43 -76.51 -20.92 -54.27
N ARG A 44 -76.62 -22.19 -54.69
CA ARG A 44 -76.22 -23.34 -53.86
C ARG A 44 -74.70 -23.40 -53.69
N GLN A 45 -73.95 -23.20 -54.76
CA GLN A 45 -72.49 -23.27 -54.75
C GLN A 45 -71.87 -22.12 -53.92
N GLU A 46 -72.42 -20.91 -54.02
CA GLU A 46 -72.08 -19.77 -53.14
C GLU A 46 -72.40 -20.08 -51.68
N ARG A 47 -73.58 -20.63 -51.40
CA ARG A 47 -73.98 -21.05 -50.04
C ARG A 47 -73.08 -22.15 -49.47
N GLU A 48 -72.56 -23.06 -50.30
CA GLU A 48 -71.59 -24.09 -49.91
C GLU A 48 -70.17 -23.56 -49.67
N VAL A 49 -69.86 -22.34 -50.12
CA VAL A 49 -68.61 -21.63 -49.76
C VAL A 49 -68.82 -20.88 -48.44
N VAL A 50 -69.87 -20.06 -48.35
CA VAL A 50 -70.20 -19.30 -47.13
C VAL A 50 -70.44 -20.22 -45.93
N ALA A 51 -71.03 -21.41 -46.12
CA ALA A 51 -71.20 -22.39 -45.05
C ALA A 51 -69.91 -23.09 -44.60
N ARG A 52 -68.80 -22.96 -45.34
CA ARG A 52 -67.46 -23.37 -44.89
C ARG A 52 -66.76 -22.22 -44.18
N GLU A 53 -66.72 -21.03 -44.79
CA GLU A 53 -66.17 -19.83 -44.16
C GLU A 53 -66.79 -19.55 -42.78
N LEU A 54 -68.09 -19.81 -42.62
CA LEU A 54 -68.80 -19.67 -41.35
C LEU A 54 -68.49 -20.82 -40.37
N HIS A 55 -68.20 -22.04 -40.85
CA HIS A 55 -67.78 -23.16 -40.00
C HIS A 55 -66.33 -22.97 -39.49
N ASP A 56 -65.43 -22.50 -40.35
CA ASP A 56 -64.04 -22.22 -40.01
C ASP A 56 -63.99 -21.13 -38.90
N VAL A 57 -64.80 -20.07 -39.04
CA VAL A 57 -64.96 -19.02 -38.01
C VAL A 57 -65.65 -19.53 -36.73
N GLU A 58 -66.56 -20.51 -36.82
CA GLU A 58 -67.14 -21.18 -35.64
C GLU A 58 -66.13 -22.06 -34.89
N GLU A 59 -65.07 -22.57 -35.54
CA GLU A 59 -63.95 -23.22 -34.84
C GLU A 59 -62.98 -22.20 -34.25
N GLU A 60 -62.56 -21.16 -34.99
CA GLU A 60 -61.68 -20.09 -34.47
C GLU A 60 -62.27 -19.40 -33.23
N LEU A 61 -63.57 -19.04 -33.27
CA LEU A 61 -64.27 -18.43 -32.14
C LEU A 61 -64.28 -19.34 -30.91
N LYS A 62 -64.35 -20.66 -31.12
CA LYS A 62 -64.41 -21.66 -30.05
C LYS A 62 -63.04 -21.92 -29.43
N GLU A 63 -61.96 -21.85 -30.20
CA GLU A 63 -60.60 -21.85 -29.65
C GLU A 63 -60.34 -20.59 -28.81
N GLU A 64 -60.81 -19.40 -29.22
CA GLU A 64 -60.75 -18.21 -28.37
C GLU A 64 -61.64 -18.33 -27.12
N GLU A 65 -62.87 -18.86 -27.22
CA GLU A 65 -63.73 -19.08 -26.05
C GLU A 65 -63.07 -20.00 -25.02
N ASP A 66 -62.46 -21.11 -25.44
CA ASP A 66 -61.77 -22.04 -24.53
C ASP A 66 -60.45 -21.45 -24.00
N GLY A 67 -59.72 -20.66 -24.79
CA GLY A 67 -58.56 -19.90 -24.34
C GLY A 67 -58.90 -18.88 -23.25
N VAL A 68 -59.98 -18.11 -23.42
CA VAL A 68 -60.54 -17.21 -22.40
C VAL A 68 -60.99 -18.01 -21.16
N ARG A 69 -61.59 -19.19 -21.36
CA ARG A 69 -62.02 -20.08 -20.26
C ARG A 69 -60.84 -20.58 -19.42
N ASP A 70 -59.66 -20.78 -20.00
CA ASP A 70 -58.44 -21.16 -19.27
C ASP A 70 -57.74 -19.97 -18.61
N LEU A 71 -57.73 -18.79 -19.24
CA LEU A 71 -57.25 -17.55 -18.61
C LEU A 71 -58.02 -17.24 -17.32
N TYR A 72 -59.35 -17.39 -17.30
CA TYR A 72 -60.16 -17.22 -16.08
C TYR A 72 -59.82 -18.24 -14.97
N LYS A 73 -59.42 -19.47 -15.31
CA LYS A 73 -58.99 -20.46 -14.30
C LYS A 73 -57.65 -20.08 -13.69
N GLU A 74 -56.75 -19.53 -14.48
CA GLU A 74 -55.43 -19.08 -14.00
C GLU A 74 -55.54 -17.77 -13.19
N GLU A 75 -56.43 -16.84 -13.58
CA GLU A 75 -56.80 -15.69 -12.75
C GLU A 75 -57.34 -16.14 -11.38
N GLU A 76 -58.25 -17.12 -11.33
CA GLU A 76 -58.76 -17.65 -10.06
C GLU A 76 -57.65 -18.36 -9.24
N ARG A 77 -56.69 -19.00 -9.90
CA ARG A 77 -55.52 -19.62 -9.25
C ARG A 77 -54.60 -18.56 -8.64
N LEU A 78 -54.36 -17.45 -9.34
CA LEU A 78 -53.56 -16.31 -8.89
C LEU A 78 -54.25 -15.54 -7.77
N GLU A 79 -55.57 -15.35 -7.82
CA GLU A 79 -56.35 -14.80 -6.70
C GLU A 79 -56.18 -15.62 -5.42
N ARG A 80 -56.22 -16.95 -5.53
CA ARG A 80 -56.09 -17.88 -4.39
C ARG A 80 -54.67 -17.85 -3.80
N THR A 81 -53.62 -17.82 -4.62
CA THR A 81 -52.23 -17.71 -4.13
C THR A 81 -51.94 -16.32 -3.54
N TYR A 82 -52.49 -15.25 -4.13
CA TYR A 82 -52.40 -13.89 -3.59
C TYR A 82 -53.07 -13.75 -2.22
N LYS A 83 -54.26 -14.36 -2.03
CA LYS A 83 -54.95 -14.41 -0.73
C LYS A 83 -54.12 -15.16 0.33
N LEU A 84 -53.49 -16.28 -0.03
CA LEU A 84 -52.58 -17.02 0.86
C LEU A 84 -51.34 -16.18 1.24
N ALA A 85 -50.69 -15.52 0.28
CA ALA A 85 -49.54 -14.65 0.53
C ALA A 85 -49.89 -13.45 1.44
N ILE A 86 -51.09 -12.88 1.28
CA ILE A 86 -51.61 -11.82 2.16
C ILE A 86 -51.79 -12.33 3.60
N ASP A 87 -52.33 -13.53 3.81
CA ASP A 87 -52.54 -14.05 5.16
C ASP A 87 -51.23 -14.54 5.81
N GLU A 88 -50.26 -15.01 5.03
CA GLU A 88 -48.89 -15.25 5.50
C GLU A 88 -48.18 -13.94 5.88
N LYS A 89 -48.31 -12.87 5.08
CA LYS A 89 -47.84 -11.54 5.47
C LYS A 89 -48.47 -11.08 6.79
N LYS A 90 -49.80 -11.18 6.95
CA LYS A 90 -50.49 -10.85 8.22
C LYS A 90 -50.00 -11.70 9.41
N LYS A 91 -49.54 -12.93 9.18
CA LYS A 91 -48.97 -13.81 10.21
C LYS A 91 -47.56 -13.37 10.60
N LEU A 92 -46.71 -13.02 9.61
CA LEU A 92 -45.39 -12.44 9.83
C LEU A 92 -45.46 -11.08 10.52
N ASP A 93 -46.37 -10.18 10.11
CA ASP A 93 -46.60 -8.88 10.77
C ASP A 93 -46.96 -9.04 12.26
N ARG A 94 -47.72 -10.09 12.62
CA ARG A 94 -48.05 -10.41 14.02
C ARG A 94 -46.86 -10.99 14.78
N GLN A 95 -45.97 -11.74 14.13
CA GLN A 95 -44.73 -12.21 14.74
C GLN A 95 -43.76 -11.05 14.95
N LEU A 96 -43.53 -10.20 13.94
CA LEU A 96 -42.69 -9.01 14.02
C LEU A 96 -43.14 -8.07 15.14
N ARG A 97 -44.45 -7.76 15.23
CA ARG A 97 -44.99 -6.97 16.35
C ARG A 97 -44.78 -7.60 17.72
N ARG A 98 -44.81 -8.94 17.84
CA ARG A 98 -44.50 -9.65 19.11
C ARG A 98 -43.02 -9.53 19.48
N GLU A 99 -42.11 -9.69 18.53
CA GLU A 99 -40.68 -9.54 18.79
C GLU A 99 -40.30 -8.07 19.06
N ILE A 100 -40.93 -7.09 18.41
CA ILE A 100 -40.82 -5.66 18.77
C ILE A 100 -41.29 -5.46 20.23
N THR A 101 -42.44 -6.01 20.62
CA THR A 101 -42.94 -5.89 22.00
C THR A 101 -42.01 -6.55 23.04
N LYS A 102 -41.32 -7.63 22.69
CA LYS A 102 -40.26 -8.22 23.54
C LYS A 102 -39.03 -7.31 23.59
N ASN A 103 -38.58 -6.78 22.47
CA ASN A 103 -37.43 -5.87 22.40
C ASN A 103 -37.70 -4.60 23.23
N ASP A 104 -38.89 -4.01 23.15
CA ASP A 104 -39.30 -2.89 24.01
C ASP A 104 -39.23 -3.23 25.51
N LYS A 105 -39.58 -4.47 25.88
CA LYS A 105 -39.46 -4.94 27.27
C LYS A 105 -38.01 -5.12 27.69
N ILE A 106 -37.17 -5.72 26.82
CA ILE A 106 -35.73 -5.90 27.04
C ILE A 106 -35.03 -4.53 27.11
N VAL A 107 -35.41 -3.57 26.27
CA VAL A 107 -34.92 -2.19 26.31
C VAL A 107 -35.31 -1.52 27.63
N LYS A 108 -36.54 -1.67 28.11
CA LYS A 108 -36.96 -1.15 29.42
C LYS A 108 -36.21 -1.81 30.58
N GLU A 109 -35.98 -3.13 30.53
CA GLU A 109 -35.16 -3.84 31.51
C GLU A 109 -33.68 -3.42 31.46
N ASN A 110 -33.13 -3.15 30.27
CA ASN A 110 -31.78 -2.62 30.09
C ASN A 110 -31.65 -1.15 30.52
N VAL A 111 -32.68 -0.32 30.35
CA VAL A 111 -32.73 1.04 30.92
C VAL A 111 -32.75 0.96 32.45
N GLY A 112 -33.54 0.06 33.04
CA GLY A 112 -33.55 -0.19 34.48
C GLY A 112 -32.16 -0.63 35.00
N LYS A 113 -31.53 -1.62 34.35
CA LYS A 113 -30.17 -2.07 34.68
C LYS A 113 -29.12 -0.98 34.46
N ASN A 114 -29.26 -0.14 33.43
CA ASN A 114 -28.37 1.00 33.22
C ASN A 114 -28.51 2.06 34.33
N ILE A 115 -29.73 2.30 34.85
CA ILE A 115 -29.93 3.18 36.01
C ILE A 115 -29.30 2.56 37.27
N GLU A 116 -29.47 1.25 37.51
CA GLU A 116 -28.83 0.55 38.63
C GLU A 116 -27.29 0.56 38.52
N MET A 117 -26.75 0.37 37.32
CA MET A 117 -25.32 0.52 37.02
C MET A 117 -24.85 1.98 37.16
N ARG A 118 -25.70 2.97 36.88
CA ARG A 118 -25.38 4.40 37.07
C ARG A 118 -25.28 4.73 38.55
N ILE A 119 -26.23 4.25 39.36
CA ILE A 119 -26.16 4.36 40.83
C ILE A 119 -24.89 3.68 41.36
N LYS A 120 -24.56 2.46 40.89
CA LYS A 120 -23.33 1.76 41.30
C LYS A 120 -22.04 2.41 40.79
N THR A 121 -22.07 3.13 39.67
CA THR A 121 -20.93 3.94 39.20
C THR A 121 -20.83 5.28 39.93
N GLU A 122 -21.93 5.86 40.40
CA GLU A 122 -21.94 7.02 41.30
C GLU A 122 -21.47 6.64 42.71
N GLU A 123 -21.88 5.48 43.24
CA GLU A 123 -21.37 4.91 44.48
C GLU A 123 -19.86 4.65 44.38
N THR A 124 -19.37 3.98 43.33
CA THR A 124 -17.93 3.74 43.15
C THR A 124 -17.14 5.01 42.80
N GLN A 125 -17.74 6.02 42.17
CA GLN A 125 -17.13 7.36 42.08
C GLN A 125 -17.10 8.10 43.43
N SER A 126 -18.11 7.90 44.30
CA SER A 126 -18.10 8.44 45.66
C SER A 126 -17.01 7.78 46.51
N LEU A 127 -16.84 6.46 46.39
CA LEU A 127 -15.76 5.70 47.00
C LEU A 127 -14.40 6.09 46.40
N SER A 128 -14.30 6.33 45.09
CA SER A 128 -13.08 6.86 44.45
C SER A 128 -12.74 8.27 44.93
N LYS A 129 -13.73 9.13 45.16
CA LYS A 129 -13.55 10.45 45.79
C LYS A 129 -13.16 10.34 47.27
N ALA A 130 -13.70 9.36 48.01
CA ALA A 130 -13.31 9.06 49.38
C ALA A 130 -11.88 8.51 49.46
N ILE A 131 -11.48 7.63 48.54
CA ILE A 131 -10.11 7.13 48.37
C ILE A 131 -9.18 8.30 48.04
N LYS A 132 -9.50 9.16 47.05
CA LYS A 132 -8.71 10.37 46.76
C LYS A 132 -8.68 11.37 47.93
N GLY A 133 -9.67 11.35 48.82
CA GLY A 133 -9.67 12.07 50.09
C GLY A 133 -8.74 11.44 51.13
N MET A 134 -8.70 10.11 51.20
CA MET A 134 -7.74 9.34 51.99
C MET A 134 -6.32 9.50 51.45
N ASP A 135 -6.10 9.53 50.13
CA ASP A 135 -4.82 9.83 49.49
C ASP A 135 -4.36 11.26 49.84
N LYS A 136 -5.28 12.23 49.90
CA LYS A 136 -4.96 13.58 50.40
C LYS A 136 -4.63 13.62 51.90
N LEU A 137 -5.27 12.78 52.71
CA LEU A 137 -4.91 12.60 54.12
C LEU A 137 -3.60 11.84 54.30
N ILE A 138 -3.28 10.87 53.42
CA ILE A 138 -2.00 10.17 53.37
C ILE A 138 -0.91 11.14 52.94
N TYR A 139 -1.15 12.00 51.94
CA TYR A 139 -0.23 13.06 51.52
C TYR A 139 0.00 14.09 52.63
N LEU A 140 -1.05 14.57 53.30
CA LEU A 140 -0.92 15.46 54.47
C LEU A 140 -0.24 14.78 55.66
N CYS A 141 -0.47 13.48 55.87
CA CYS A 141 0.25 12.69 56.88
C CYS A 141 1.70 12.43 56.48
N GLN A 142 2.02 12.31 55.19
CA GLN A 142 3.38 12.19 54.65
C GLN A 142 4.11 13.51 54.78
N GLU A 143 3.53 14.63 54.33
CA GLU A 143 4.04 16.00 54.52
C GLU A 143 4.27 16.31 56.01
N LYS A 144 3.35 15.90 56.89
CA LYS A 144 3.52 16.06 58.34
C LYS A 144 4.53 15.07 58.94
N THR A 145 4.67 13.86 58.38
CA THR A 145 5.72 12.89 58.73
C THR A 145 7.09 13.36 58.25
N ASP A 146 7.18 14.03 57.11
CA ASP A 146 8.42 14.52 56.51
C ASP A 146 8.84 15.87 57.14
N SER A 147 7.87 16.69 57.55
CA SER A 147 8.08 17.79 58.49
C SER A 147 8.60 17.28 59.85
N LEU A 148 7.99 16.21 60.40
CA LEU A 148 8.51 15.55 61.61
C LEU A 148 9.88 14.90 61.39
N LYS A 149 10.20 14.33 60.21
CA LYS A 149 11.55 13.87 59.85
C LYS A 149 12.52 15.04 59.65
N ALA A 150 12.07 16.23 59.29
CA ALA A 150 12.90 17.43 59.18
C ALA A 150 13.11 18.12 60.55
N GLU A 151 12.22 17.89 61.52
CA GLU A 151 12.39 18.25 62.93
C GLU A 151 13.31 17.24 63.63
N VAL A 152 13.02 15.94 63.50
CA VAL A 152 13.87 14.83 63.95
C VAL A 152 15.25 14.92 63.31
N GLY A 153 15.37 15.12 62.00
CA GLY A 153 16.65 15.27 61.30
C GLY A 153 17.45 16.52 61.69
N ARG A 154 16.80 17.55 62.25
CA ARG A 154 17.48 18.70 62.89
C ARG A 154 18.00 18.33 64.29
N LEU A 155 17.16 17.68 65.10
CA LEU A 155 17.53 17.23 66.45
C LEU A 155 18.58 16.10 66.41
N GLU A 156 18.52 15.22 65.40
CA GLU A 156 19.54 14.23 65.09
C GLU A 156 20.82 14.90 64.63
N LYS A 157 20.80 15.90 63.74
CA LYS A 157 22.00 16.71 63.44
C LYS A 157 22.62 17.32 64.70
N GLU A 158 21.82 17.95 65.56
CA GLU A 158 22.31 18.53 66.81
C GLU A 158 22.82 17.51 67.84
N ASN A 159 22.44 16.23 67.70
CA ASN A 159 22.89 15.13 68.55
C ASN A 159 24.13 14.44 67.94
N GLU A 160 24.17 14.27 66.62
CA GLU A 160 25.30 13.72 65.88
C GLU A 160 26.50 14.70 65.92
N GLU A 161 26.30 16.01 65.77
CA GLU A 161 27.37 17.02 65.97
C GLU A 161 27.96 17.02 67.39
N LYS A 162 27.23 16.47 68.38
CA LYS A 162 27.68 16.30 69.78
C LYS A 162 28.31 14.92 70.01
N LYS A 163 27.85 13.87 69.32
CA LYS A 163 28.50 12.54 69.27
C LYS A 163 29.80 12.54 68.47
N GLU A 164 29.88 13.27 67.35
CA GLU A 164 31.10 13.38 66.52
C GLU A 164 32.24 13.91 67.37
N LYS A 165 32.05 15.03 68.07
CA LYS A 165 33.09 15.63 68.94
C LYS A 165 33.55 14.69 70.08
N LEU A 166 32.68 13.77 70.55
CA LEU A 166 33.04 12.75 71.55
C LEU A 166 33.72 11.52 70.92
N THR A 167 33.30 11.12 69.72
CA THR A 167 33.83 9.95 69.01
C THR A 167 35.12 10.25 68.25
N GLU A 168 35.39 11.49 67.83
CA GLU A 168 36.66 11.91 67.24
C GLU A 168 37.84 11.69 68.20
N GLN A 169 37.70 12.11 69.47
CA GLN A 169 38.75 11.92 70.48
C GLN A 169 39.04 10.43 70.76
N GLN A 170 38.02 9.56 70.74
CA GLN A 170 38.22 8.12 70.93
C GLN A 170 38.70 7.41 69.66
N ALA A 171 38.21 7.82 68.49
CA ALA A 171 38.57 7.25 67.20
C ALA A 171 39.99 7.59 66.77
N ALA A 172 40.53 8.77 67.13
CA ALA A 172 41.92 9.14 66.85
C ALA A 172 42.92 8.09 67.36
N SER A 173 42.69 7.56 68.57
CA SER A 173 43.52 6.53 69.21
C SER A 173 43.45 5.17 68.48
N GLN A 174 42.25 4.74 68.06
CA GLN A 174 42.09 3.43 67.38
C GLN A 174 42.38 3.46 65.87
N ARG A 175 42.11 4.58 65.18
CA ARG A 175 42.36 4.74 63.73
C ARG A 175 43.85 4.57 63.40
N SER A 176 44.73 5.14 64.22
CA SER A 176 46.20 5.00 64.06
C SER A 176 46.66 3.54 64.06
N LYS A 177 46.07 2.70 64.94
CA LYS A 177 46.43 1.28 65.04
C LYS A 177 45.88 0.44 63.88
N ARG A 178 44.61 0.61 63.52
CA ARG A 178 43.99 -0.14 62.41
C ARG A 178 44.54 0.25 61.03
N ALA A 179 44.90 1.53 60.84
CA ALA A 179 45.46 2.02 59.58
C ALA A 179 46.80 1.35 59.20
N PHE A 180 47.55 0.81 60.17
CA PHE A 180 48.81 0.10 59.91
C PHE A 180 48.54 -1.29 59.29
N ASP A 181 47.67 -2.09 59.90
CA ASP A 181 47.35 -3.44 59.43
C ASP A 181 46.58 -3.45 58.09
N THR A 182 45.61 -2.54 57.90
CA THR A 182 44.87 -2.47 56.63
C THR A 182 45.79 -2.06 55.47
N ARG A 183 46.78 -1.20 55.72
CA ARG A 183 47.73 -0.74 54.69
C ARG A 183 48.76 -1.82 54.34
N ARG A 184 49.05 -2.77 55.24
CA ARG A 184 49.84 -3.97 54.94
C ARG A 184 49.08 -4.94 54.03
N LYS A 185 47.85 -5.34 54.39
CA LYS A 185 47.05 -6.23 53.54
C LYS A 185 46.80 -5.64 52.14
N ARG A 186 46.39 -4.37 52.07
CA ARG A 186 46.13 -3.71 50.78
C ARG A 186 47.37 -3.59 49.90
N LEU A 187 48.59 -3.67 50.45
CA LEU A 187 49.83 -3.77 49.68
C LEU A 187 50.04 -5.19 49.09
N GLU A 188 49.73 -6.24 49.86
CA GLU A 188 49.79 -7.64 49.41
C GLU A 188 48.73 -7.93 48.33
N ASP A 189 47.53 -7.37 48.49
CA ASP A 189 46.44 -7.48 47.50
C ASP A 189 46.78 -6.70 46.21
N LEU A 190 47.26 -5.45 46.31
CA LEU A 190 47.70 -4.66 45.13
C LEU A 190 48.88 -5.30 44.39
N LEU A 191 49.75 -6.05 45.06
CA LEU A 191 50.82 -6.81 44.40
C LEU A 191 50.28 -7.99 43.58
N ARG A 192 49.26 -8.69 44.08
CA ARG A 192 48.55 -9.73 43.30
C ARG A 192 47.74 -9.15 42.15
N GLU A 193 47.06 -8.03 42.38
CA GLU A 193 46.27 -7.33 41.37
C GLU A 193 47.19 -6.81 40.24
N ARG A 194 48.36 -6.24 40.57
CA ARG A 194 49.43 -5.92 39.60
C ARG A 194 49.88 -7.14 38.80
N ASP A 195 50.07 -8.29 39.43
CA ASP A 195 50.61 -9.47 38.75
C ASP A 195 49.57 -10.20 37.89
N LEU A 196 48.27 -10.07 38.22
CA LEU A 196 47.17 -10.43 37.32
C LEU A 196 47.06 -9.44 36.16
N LEU A 197 47.04 -8.13 36.44
CA LEU A 197 46.99 -7.08 35.41
C LEU A 197 48.18 -7.16 34.45
N ASN A 198 49.40 -7.41 34.91
CA ASN A 198 50.55 -7.65 34.04
C ASN A 198 50.35 -8.88 33.13
N LYS A 199 49.70 -9.94 33.63
CA LYS A 199 49.42 -11.15 32.86
C LYS A 199 48.32 -10.93 31.82
N ASP A 200 47.33 -10.11 32.14
CA ASP A 200 46.26 -9.76 31.19
C ASP A 200 46.69 -8.65 30.21
N VAL A 201 47.60 -7.76 30.60
CA VAL A 201 48.32 -6.84 29.69
C VAL A 201 49.22 -7.62 28.73
N LEU A 202 49.88 -8.70 29.15
CA LEU A 202 50.64 -9.57 28.25
C LEU A 202 49.72 -10.32 27.26
N LYS A 203 48.57 -10.84 27.72
CA LYS A 203 47.55 -11.40 26.81
C LYS A 203 47.00 -10.34 25.85
N ALA A 204 46.80 -9.11 26.32
CA ALA A 204 46.34 -8.00 25.50
C ALA A 204 47.39 -7.62 24.45
N ASP A 205 48.68 -7.53 24.83
CA ASP A 205 49.81 -7.27 23.92
C ASP A 205 49.95 -8.38 22.86
N ASP A 206 49.85 -9.66 23.23
CA ASP A 206 49.85 -10.77 22.26
C ASP A 206 48.59 -10.78 21.37
N SER A 207 47.43 -10.39 21.90
CA SER A 207 46.21 -10.19 21.11
C SER A 207 46.35 -8.99 20.17
N THR A 208 46.96 -7.88 20.61
CA THR A 208 47.23 -6.69 19.81
C THR A 208 48.26 -6.98 18.72
N LYS A 209 49.29 -7.80 18.97
CA LYS A 209 50.18 -8.33 17.92
C LYS A 209 49.40 -9.18 16.92
N HIS A 210 48.51 -10.06 17.38
CA HIS A 210 47.66 -10.84 16.48
C HIS A 210 46.77 -9.93 15.60
N TRP A 211 46.16 -8.90 16.17
CA TRP A 211 45.40 -7.89 15.41
C TRP A 211 46.30 -7.05 14.49
N MET A 212 47.52 -6.68 14.88
CA MET A 212 48.49 -6.00 14.01
C MET A 212 48.97 -6.89 12.85
N ASP A 213 49.10 -8.20 13.06
CA ASP A 213 49.46 -9.17 12.02
C ASP A 213 48.28 -9.54 11.11
N LEU A 214 47.06 -9.44 11.63
CA LEU A 214 45.84 -9.54 10.85
C LEU A 214 45.62 -8.26 10.01
N ILE A 215 45.81 -7.07 10.59
CA ILE A 215 45.78 -5.79 9.89
C ILE A 215 46.88 -5.74 8.82
N ARG A 216 48.11 -6.17 9.10
CA ARG A 216 49.17 -6.25 8.08
C ARG A 216 48.83 -7.26 6.96
N ARG A 217 48.18 -8.38 7.29
CA ARG A 217 47.63 -9.30 6.27
C ARG A 217 46.53 -8.65 5.44
N HIS A 218 45.59 -7.91 6.04
CA HIS A 218 44.56 -7.17 5.30
C HIS A 218 45.16 -6.03 4.47
N GLN A 219 46.14 -5.28 4.97
CA GLN A 219 46.85 -4.25 4.19
C GLN A 219 47.59 -4.85 2.99
N MET A 220 48.22 -6.01 3.15
CA MET A 220 48.84 -6.75 2.04
C MET A 220 47.78 -7.30 1.07
N MET A 221 46.62 -7.73 1.56
CA MET A 221 45.48 -8.14 0.74
C MET A 221 44.91 -6.95 -0.06
N CYS A 222 44.73 -5.79 0.56
CA CYS A 222 44.34 -4.54 -0.10
C CYS A 222 45.40 -4.15 -1.14
N SER A 223 46.69 -4.21 -0.83
CA SER A 223 47.74 -3.88 -1.81
C SER A 223 47.77 -4.85 -3.00
N ASN A 224 47.41 -6.13 -2.80
CA ASN A 224 47.23 -7.08 -3.88
C ASN A 224 45.96 -6.78 -4.69
N LEU A 225 44.83 -6.49 -4.04
CA LEU A 225 43.57 -6.10 -4.68
C LEU A 225 43.70 -4.77 -5.45
N ASP A 226 44.44 -3.79 -4.94
CA ASP A 226 44.77 -2.55 -5.64
C ASP A 226 45.60 -2.83 -6.90
N ARG A 227 46.51 -3.81 -6.84
CA ARG A 227 47.33 -4.24 -7.98
C ARG A 227 46.50 -5.02 -9.01
N GLU A 228 45.58 -5.87 -8.55
CA GLU A 228 44.59 -6.56 -9.40
C GLU A 228 43.61 -5.56 -10.04
N LEU A 229 43.17 -4.54 -9.30
CA LEU A 229 42.37 -3.41 -9.82
C LEU A 229 43.18 -2.55 -10.81
N GLU A 230 44.49 -2.40 -10.62
CA GLU A 230 45.35 -1.69 -11.60
C GLU A 230 45.55 -2.51 -12.88
N VAL A 231 45.65 -3.84 -12.79
CA VAL A 231 45.63 -4.76 -13.94
C VAL A 231 44.25 -4.73 -14.62
N GLY A 232 43.16 -4.87 -13.86
CA GLY A 232 41.79 -4.79 -14.37
C GLY A 232 41.45 -3.44 -15.00
N ARG A 233 41.99 -2.32 -14.49
CA ARG A 233 41.92 -1.00 -15.13
C ARG A 233 42.67 -0.96 -16.46
N LYS A 234 43.81 -1.62 -16.58
CA LYS A 234 44.56 -1.73 -17.85
C LYS A 234 43.83 -2.63 -18.85
N GLU A 235 43.24 -3.73 -18.41
CA GLU A 235 42.41 -4.60 -19.25
C GLU A 235 41.13 -3.89 -19.69
N LEU A 236 40.45 -3.17 -18.79
CA LEU A 236 39.31 -2.31 -19.10
C LEU A 236 39.68 -1.22 -20.10
N HIS A 237 40.85 -0.59 -19.97
CA HIS A 237 41.32 0.40 -20.95
C HIS A 237 41.60 -0.22 -22.33
N HIS A 238 42.13 -1.45 -22.39
CA HIS A 238 42.25 -2.19 -23.66
C HIS A 238 40.89 -2.63 -24.21
N ALA A 239 39.92 -2.97 -23.36
CA ALA A 239 38.55 -3.28 -23.77
C ALA A 239 37.83 -2.03 -24.32
N GLN A 240 37.97 -0.87 -23.66
CA GLN A 240 37.48 0.42 -24.12
C GLN A 240 38.12 0.81 -25.46
N LYS A 241 39.44 0.61 -25.63
CA LYS A 241 40.10 0.88 -26.91
C LYS A 241 39.56 -0.02 -28.03
N ARG A 242 39.36 -1.32 -27.78
CA ARG A 242 38.70 -2.23 -28.73
C ARG A 242 37.24 -1.85 -28.99
N ALA A 243 36.53 -1.32 -28.00
CA ALA A 243 35.17 -0.81 -28.19
C ALA A 243 35.18 0.38 -29.17
N VAL A 244 36.09 1.35 -29.00
CA VAL A 244 36.26 2.47 -29.95
C VAL A 244 36.69 1.99 -31.34
N ASP A 245 37.60 1.01 -31.44
CA ASP A 245 38.00 0.41 -32.73
C ASP A 245 36.82 -0.33 -33.42
N VAL A 246 35.85 -0.86 -32.65
CA VAL A 246 34.62 -1.49 -33.14
C VAL A 246 33.53 -0.46 -33.44
N GLU A 247 33.41 0.61 -32.67
CA GLU A 247 32.51 1.75 -32.93
C GLU A 247 32.88 2.42 -34.26
N GLY A 248 34.18 2.60 -34.54
CA GLY A 248 34.66 3.08 -35.85
C GLY A 248 34.38 2.10 -37.01
N GLN A 249 34.32 0.78 -36.75
CA GLN A 249 33.85 -0.19 -37.74
C GLN A 249 32.33 -0.14 -37.93
N ILE A 250 31.57 0.11 -36.85
CA ILE A 250 30.12 0.30 -36.90
C ILE A 250 29.77 1.59 -37.66
N GLU A 251 30.46 2.71 -37.43
CA GLU A 251 30.29 3.94 -38.23
C GLU A 251 30.60 3.70 -39.71
N LYS A 252 31.72 3.01 -40.02
CA LYS A 252 32.08 2.68 -41.40
C LYS A 252 31.01 1.80 -42.07
N HIS A 253 30.55 0.75 -41.40
CA HIS A 253 29.49 -0.11 -41.92
C HIS A 253 28.12 0.58 -41.94
N ALA A 254 27.86 1.57 -41.09
CA ALA A 254 26.66 2.40 -41.14
C ALA A 254 26.67 3.35 -42.36
N VAL A 255 27.83 3.88 -42.75
CA VAL A 255 27.99 4.64 -44.00
C VAL A 255 27.80 3.72 -45.22
N GLU A 256 28.45 2.55 -45.24
CA GLU A 256 28.27 1.55 -46.32
C GLU A 256 26.82 1.08 -46.44
N LEU A 257 26.15 0.83 -45.31
CA LEU A 257 24.72 0.50 -45.24
C LEU A 257 23.82 1.67 -45.65
N SER A 258 24.23 2.92 -45.39
CA SER A 258 23.52 4.12 -45.85
C SER A 258 23.60 4.27 -47.37
N GLU A 259 24.77 4.02 -47.97
CA GLU A 259 24.95 4.01 -49.43
C GLU A 259 24.15 2.89 -50.12
N GLU A 260 24.14 1.67 -49.57
CA GLU A 260 23.30 0.59 -50.09
C GLU A 260 21.80 0.84 -49.85
N ASN A 261 21.40 1.42 -48.71
CA ASN A 261 20.01 1.85 -48.52
C ASN A 261 19.60 2.94 -49.51
N ALA A 262 20.49 3.89 -49.85
CA ALA A 262 20.21 4.89 -50.88
C ALA A 262 20.00 4.25 -52.26
N LYS A 263 20.79 3.23 -52.61
CA LYS A 263 20.60 2.43 -53.85
C LYS A 263 19.31 1.62 -53.80
N TYR A 264 18.97 1.02 -52.66
CA TYR A 264 17.73 0.29 -52.42
C TYR A 264 16.51 1.20 -52.59
N PHE A 265 16.46 2.37 -51.93
CA PHE A 265 15.36 3.32 -52.08
C PHE A 265 15.25 3.89 -53.50
N ALA A 266 16.37 4.13 -54.19
CA ALA A 266 16.34 4.53 -55.61
C ALA A 266 15.75 3.43 -56.51
N ALA A 267 16.12 2.17 -56.29
CA ALA A 267 15.53 1.02 -56.99
C ALA A 267 14.05 0.82 -56.64
N LEU A 268 13.64 1.07 -55.39
CA LEU A 268 12.26 0.95 -54.93
C LEU A 268 11.36 2.04 -55.55
N GLU A 269 11.85 3.27 -55.65
CA GLU A 269 11.12 4.34 -56.36
C GLU A 269 11.08 4.06 -57.88
N GLU A 270 12.11 3.41 -58.47
CA GLU A 270 12.05 2.96 -59.87
C GLU A 270 11.04 1.81 -60.07
N VAL A 271 10.96 0.85 -59.15
CA VAL A 271 9.92 -0.20 -59.13
C VAL A 271 8.54 0.44 -59.05
N LYS A 272 8.32 1.40 -58.15
CA LYS A 272 7.06 2.13 -57.97
C LYS A 272 6.66 2.95 -59.21
N ILE A 273 7.63 3.52 -59.94
CA ILE A 273 7.40 4.15 -61.27
C ILE A 273 6.99 3.08 -62.32
N ARG A 274 7.62 1.90 -62.29
CA ARG A 274 7.25 0.78 -63.18
C ARG A 274 5.87 0.21 -62.82
N GLU A 275 5.52 0.07 -61.55
CA GLU A 275 4.19 -0.30 -61.04
C GLU A 275 3.12 0.71 -61.46
N GLY A 276 3.39 2.02 -61.34
CA GLY A 276 2.49 3.06 -61.84
C GLY A 276 2.21 2.94 -63.35
N ARG A 277 3.23 2.56 -64.14
CA ARG A 277 3.08 2.29 -65.58
C ARG A 277 2.37 0.95 -65.86
N ILE A 278 2.56 -0.07 -65.02
CA ILE A 278 1.80 -1.32 -65.09
C ILE A 278 0.33 -1.04 -64.80
N ALA A 279 -0.01 -0.33 -63.71
CA ALA A 279 -1.38 0.05 -63.38
C ALA A 279 -2.04 0.93 -64.47
N GLU A 280 -1.27 1.78 -65.16
CA GLU A 280 -1.78 2.54 -66.31
C GLU A 280 -2.03 1.63 -67.53
N VAL A 281 -1.16 0.66 -67.80
CA VAL A 281 -1.36 -0.37 -68.83
C VAL A 281 -2.54 -1.29 -68.49
N GLU A 282 -2.69 -1.75 -67.26
CA GLU A 282 -3.83 -2.52 -66.77
C GLU A 282 -5.14 -1.72 -66.90
N LYS A 283 -5.10 -0.41 -66.64
CA LYS A 283 -6.24 0.50 -66.87
C LYS A 283 -6.53 0.73 -68.36
N MET A 284 -5.57 0.49 -69.25
CA MET A 284 -5.80 0.44 -70.70
C MET A 284 -6.30 -0.95 -71.16
N VAL A 285 -5.80 -2.04 -70.57
CA VAL A 285 -6.26 -3.41 -70.78
C VAL A 285 -7.71 -3.55 -70.33
N GLY A 286 -8.06 -3.18 -69.10
CA GLY A 286 -9.44 -3.19 -68.62
C GLY A 286 -10.39 -2.29 -69.42
N LYS A 287 -9.89 -1.21 -70.05
CA LYS A 287 -10.66 -0.42 -71.04
C LYS A 287 -10.81 -1.12 -72.39
N ALA A 288 -9.82 -1.90 -72.81
CA ALA A 288 -9.89 -2.73 -74.01
C ALA A 288 -10.78 -3.95 -73.79
N GLU A 289 -10.73 -4.60 -72.63
CA GLU A 289 -11.58 -5.70 -72.19
C GLU A 289 -13.02 -5.25 -71.98
N ALA A 290 -13.26 -4.07 -71.38
CA ALA A 290 -14.60 -3.50 -71.31
C ALA A 290 -15.19 -3.19 -72.71
N LYS A 291 -14.35 -2.70 -73.64
CA LYS A 291 -14.75 -2.54 -75.06
C LYS A 291 -14.95 -3.89 -75.75
N LEU A 292 -14.12 -4.89 -75.46
CA LEU A 292 -14.24 -6.23 -76.01
C LEU A 292 -15.53 -6.88 -75.52
N ALA A 293 -15.83 -6.84 -74.22
CA ALA A 293 -17.08 -7.31 -73.62
C ALA A 293 -18.30 -6.53 -74.15
N GLN A 294 -18.18 -5.22 -74.39
CA GLN A 294 -19.24 -4.44 -75.05
C GLN A 294 -19.43 -4.87 -76.52
N GLN A 295 -18.35 -5.17 -77.25
CA GLN A 295 -18.42 -5.70 -78.61
C GLN A 295 -18.90 -7.17 -78.65
N GLN A 296 -18.56 -7.98 -77.64
CA GLN A 296 -19.04 -9.34 -77.44
C GLN A 296 -20.55 -9.30 -77.18
N SER A 297 -21.01 -8.45 -76.25
CA SER A 297 -22.42 -8.23 -75.97
C SER A 297 -23.20 -7.69 -77.19
N LEU A 298 -22.60 -6.81 -78.00
CA LEU A 298 -23.20 -6.35 -79.26
C LEU A 298 -23.21 -7.45 -80.34
N TYR A 299 -22.18 -8.30 -80.41
CA TYR A 299 -22.12 -9.44 -81.33
C TYR A 299 -23.11 -10.53 -80.93
N ASP A 300 -23.24 -10.82 -79.64
CA ASP A 300 -24.19 -11.78 -79.07
C ASP A 300 -25.63 -11.25 -79.15
N SER A 301 -25.85 -9.93 -78.98
CA SER A 301 -27.12 -9.27 -79.34
C SER A 301 -27.41 -9.46 -80.82
N VAL A 302 -26.51 -9.07 -81.73
CA VAL A 302 -26.72 -9.22 -83.18
C VAL A 302 -26.90 -10.69 -83.60
N CYS A 303 -26.27 -11.65 -82.92
CA CYS A 303 -26.50 -13.07 -83.14
C CYS A 303 -27.86 -13.54 -82.60
N ALA A 304 -28.26 -13.07 -81.41
CA ALA A 304 -29.60 -13.31 -80.85
C ALA A 304 -30.67 -12.69 -81.74
N ASP A 305 -30.54 -11.42 -82.11
CA ASP A 305 -31.41 -10.65 -83.01
C ASP A 305 -31.48 -11.31 -84.39
N ARG A 306 -30.35 -11.73 -85.00
CA ARG A 306 -30.36 -12.47 -86.28
C ARG A 306 -31.12 -13.80 -86.16
N ASN A 307 -30.95 -14.53 -85.07
CA ASN A 307 -31.64 -15.81 -84.85
C ASN A 307 -33.13 -15.58 -84.51
N LEU A 308 -33.46 -14.51 -83.78
CA LEU A 308 -34.80 -14.08 -83.43
C LEU A 308 -35.54 -13.62 -84.69
N TYR A 309 -34.97 -12.71 -85.47
CA TYR A 309 -35.55 -12.26 -86.74
C TYR A 309 -35.62 -13.37 -87.79
N SER A 310 -34.65 -14.30 -87.87
CA SER A 310 -34.79 -15.47 -88.77
C SER A 310 -35.98 -16.34 -88.39
N LYS A 311 -36.27 -16.47 -87.10
CA LYS A 311 -37.41 -17.24 -86.59
C LYS A 311 -38.73 -16.47 -86.75
N SER A 312 -38.78 -15.23 -86.30
CA SER A 312 -39.93 -14.33 -86.47
C SER A 312 -40.26 -14.02 -87.93
N LEU A 313 -39.31 -14.03 -88.86
CA LEU A 313 -39.61 -13.89 -90.30
C LEU A 313 -40.34 -15.13 -90.85
N ILE A 314 -40.10 -16.32 -90.29
CA ILE A 314 -40.83 -17.54 -90.65
C ILE A 314 -42.19 -17.54 -89.94
N ASP A 315 -42.21 -17.32 -88.63
CA ASP A 315 -43.42 -17.37 -87.81
C ASP A 315 -44.41 -16.25 -88.20
N CYS A 316 -43.98 -15.00 -88.36
CA CYS A 316 -44.87 -13.91 -88.78
C CYS A 316 -45.40 -14.08 -90.22
N ASN A 317 -44.67 -14.71 -91.14
CA ASN A 317 -45.22 -14.98 -92.47
C ASN A 317 -46.32 -16.07 -92.45
N ALA A 318 -46.31 -16.96 -91.47
CA ALA A 318 -47.44 -17.88 -91.21
C ALA A 318 -48.60 -17.15 -90.49
N GLU A 319 -48.30 -16.39 -89.43
CA GLU A 319 -49.32 -15.71 -88.63
C GLU A 319 -50.03 -14.56 -89.36
N ILE A 320 -49.36 -13.85 -90.29
CA ILE A 320 -49.97 -12.73 -91.03
C ILE A 320 -51.18 -13.14 -91.86
N GLU A 321 -51.23 -14.37 -92.38
CA GLU A 321 -52.44 -14.88 -93.06
C GLU A 321 -53.55 -15.28 -92.07
N GLU A 322 -53.20 -15.88 -90.93
CA GLU A 322 -54.21 -16.32 -89.96
C GLU A 322 -54.81 -15.15 -89.16
N ILE A 323 -53.99 -14.16 -88.80
CA ILE A 323 -54.38 -12.96 -88.05
C ILE A 323 -55.35 -12.10 -88.86
N LYS A 324 -55.17 -11.97 -90.20
CA LYS A 324 -56.15 -11.28 -91.07
C LYS A 324 -57.58 -11.85 -90.93
N LYS A 325 -57.69 -13.17 -90.66
CA LYS A 325 -58.96 -13.87 -90.44
C LYS A 325 -59.48 -13.66 -89.02
N LYS A 326 -58.63 -13.79 -88.00
CA LYS A 326 -59.00 -13.67 -86.58
C LYS A 326 -59.30 -12.23 -86.13
N PHE A 327 -58.60 -11.22 -86.66
CA PHE A 327 -58.73 -9.81 -86.26
C PHE A 327 -60.16 -9.26 -86.43
N LYS A 328 -60.86 -9.65 -87.50
CA LYS A 328 -62.27 -9.26 -87.74
C LYS A 328 -63.26 -9.78 -86.69
N MET A 329 -62.93 -10.88 -86.01
CA MET A 329 -63.78 -11.43 -84.93
C MET A 329 -63.40 -10.85 -83.56
N ALA A 330 -62.10 -10.62 -83.32
CA ALA A 330 -61.61 -10.08 -82.05
C ALA A 330 -62.08 -8.64 -81.78
N PHE A 331 -62.12 -7.78 -82.80
CA PHE A 331 -62.47 -6.36 -82.65
C PHE A 331 -63.83 -6.14 -81.95
N HIS A 332 -64.82 -6.98 -82.25
CA HIS A 332 -66.17 -6.87 -81.69
C HIS A 332 -66.30 -7.38 -80.24
N ARG A 333 -65.33 -8.19 -79.77
CA ARG A 333 -65.28 -8.69 -78.38
C ARG A 333 -64.54 -7.72 -77.45
N ILE A 334 -63.65 -6.89 -77.98
CA ILE A 334 -62.84 -5.91 -77.23
C ILE A 334 -63.68 -4.73 -76.72
N GLU A 335 -64.77 -4.35 -77.41
CA GLU A 335 -65.71 -3.34 -76.88
C GLU A 335 -66.44 -3.84 -75.63
N GLN A 336 -66.97 -5.06 -75.64
CA GLN A 336 -67.74 -5.61 -74.50
C GLN A 336 -66.90 -5.68 -73.21
N LEU A 337 -65.60 -5.95 -73.32
CA LEU A 337 -64.70 -6.02 -72.16
C LEU A 337 -64.23 -4.63 -71.66
N LYS A 338 -64.32 -3.57 -72.47
CA LYS A 338 -63.90 -2.22 -72.06
C LYS A 338 -64.78 -1.58 -70.99
N ASP A 339 -66.07 -1.93 -70.93
CA ASP A 339 -66.99 -1.33 -69.97
C ASP A 339 -67.06 -2.12 -68.64
N GLU A 340 -66.79 -3.42 -68.64
CA GLU A 340 -66.57 -4.19 -67.40
C GLU A 340 -65.34 -3.71 -66.62
N VAL A 341 -64.25 -3.37 -67.31
CA VAL A 341 -63.01 -2.89 -66.68
C VAL A 341 -63.25 -1.56 -65.96
N ARG A 342 -63.88 -0.58 -66.62
CA ARG A 342 -64.23 0.72 -66.00
C ARG A 342 -65.09 0.57 -64.75
N SER A 343 -66.02 -0.39 -64.74
CA SER A 343 -66.87 -0.71 -63.58
C SER A 343 -66.08 -1.25 -62.38
N LYS A 344 -65.01 -2.01 -62.63
CA LYS A 344 -64.13 -2.57 -61.58
C LYS A 344 -63.11 -1.54 -61.09
N GLU A 345 -62.53 -0.73 -61.97
CA GLU A 345 -61.61 0.36 -61.61
C GLU A 345 -62.27 1.40 -60.68
N ALA A 346 -63.51 1.79 -60.95
CA ALA A 346 -64.27 2.73 -60.11
C ALA A 346 -64.50 2.21 -58.68
N LYS A 347 -64.68 0.90 -58.50
CA LYS A 347 -64.80 0.26 -57.17
C LYS A 347 -63.45 0.20 -56.45
N LEU A 348 -62.38 -0.15 -57.18
CA LEU A 348 -61.02 -0.25 -56.62
C LEU A 348 -60.52 1.10 -56.10
N MET A 349 -60.76 2.19 -56.84
CA MET A 349 -60.35 3.54 -56.45
C MET A 349 -61.04 4.01 -55.15
N LYS A 350 -62.31 3.62 -54.94
CA LYS A 350 -63.08 3.97 -53.73
C LYS A 350 -62.53 3.25 -52.49
N ALA A 351 -62.29 1.94 -52.60
CA ALA A 351 -61.65 1.15 -51.53
C ALA A 351 -60.23 1.64 -51.20
N HIS A 352 -59.46 2.09 -52.20
CA HIS A 352 -58.13 2.64 -51.98
C HIS A 352 -58.16 3.99 -51.23
N PHE A 353 -59.21 4.80 -51.43
CA PHE A 353 -59.41 6.04 -50.67
C PHE A 353 -59.77 5.78 -49.21
N GLU A 354 -60.64 4.80 -48.94
CA GLU A 354 -61.00 4.39 -47.59
C GLU A 354 -59.82 3.75 -46.85
N LYS A 355 -59.04 2.88 -47.52
CA LYS A 355 -57.78 2.33 -46.98
C LYS A 355 -56.77 3.43 -46.63
N ASN A 356 -56.60 4.44 -47.48
CA ASN A 356 -55.71 5.59 -47.21
C ASN A 356 -56.25 6.52 -46.10
N LYS A 357 -57.56 6.59 -45.91
CA LYS A 357 -58.18 7.32 -44.79
C LYS A 357 -57.97 6.59 -43.46
N MET A 358 -58.17 5.27 -43.43
CA MET A 358 -58.00 4.45 -42.23
C MET A 358 -56.53 4.28 -41.82
N THR A 359 -55.60 4.15 -42.76
CA THR A 359 -54.15 4.12 -42.44
C THR A 359 -53.65 5.45 -41.90
N ARG A 360 -54.11 6.60 -42.43
CA ARG A 360 -53.81 7.93 -41.85
C ARG A 360 -54.50 8.15 -40.50
N GLY A 361 -55.64 7.51 -40.25
CA GLY A 361 -56.27 7.44 -38.94
C GLY A 361 -55.42 6.66 -37.94
N ASN A 362 -55.09 5.39 -38.25
CA ASN A 362 -54.28 4.53 -37.40
C ASN A 362 -52.85 5.08 -37.17
N ALA A 363 -52.26 5.78 -38.13
CA ALA A 363 -50.99 6.49 -37.93
C ALA A 363 -51.13 7.55 -36.84
N ARG A 364 -52.10 8.47 -36.95
CA ARG A 364 -52.32 9.51 -35.94
C ARG A 364 -52.75 8.96 -34.58
N VAL A 365 -53.51 7.86 -34.55
CA VAL A 365 -53.91 7.20 -33.30
C VAL A 365 -52.72 6.51 -32.64
N ARG A 366 -51.81 5.87 -33.40
CA ARG A 366 -50.55 5.33 -32.85
C ARG A 366 -49.60 6.42 -32.39
N GLU A 367 -49.39 7.45 -33.19
CA GLU A 367 -48.55 8.62 -32.86
C GLU A 367 -49.09 9.36 -31.61
N SER A 368 -50.41 9.42 -31.43
CA SER A 368 -51.04 9.93 -30.19
C SER A 368 -51.00 8.93 -29.02
N LEU A 369 -50.93 7.62 -29.29
CA LEU A 369 -50.84 6.57 -28.28
C LEU A 369 -49.41 6.46 -27.74
N GLU A 370 -48.40 6.45 -28.61
CA GLU A 370 -46.98 6.52 -28.26
C GLU A 370 -46.70 7.84 -27.51
N SER A 371 -47.14 8.99 -28.01
CA SER A 371 -46.98 10.26 -27.28
C SER A 371 -47.78 10.31 -25.94
N ALA A 372 -48.87 9.55 -25.82
CA ALA A 372 -49.56 9.37 -24.54
C ALA A 372 -48.82 8.39 -23.61
N GLN A 373 -48.20 7.33 -24.14
CA GLN A 373 -47.42 6.34 -23.41
C GLN A 373 -46.10 6.94 -22.91
N GLU A 374 -45.33 7.66 -23.75
CA GLU A 374 -44.16 8.44 -23.32
C GLU A 374 -44.53 9.47 -22.24
N ARG A 375 -45.72 10.08 -22.33
CA ARG A 375 -46.22 10.98 -21.27
C ARG A 375 -46.69 10.24 -20.03
N ILE A 376 -47.18 9.01 -20.13
CA ILE A 376 -47.53 8.17 -18.98
C ILE A 376 -46.26 7.67 -18.31
N GLU A 377 -45.31 7.06 -19.03
CA GLU A 377 -44.00 6.65 -18.48
C GLU A 377 -43.21 7.83 -17.91
N GLY A 378 -43.25 8.99 -18.58
CA GLY A 378 -42.68 10.24 -18.06
C GLY A 378 -43.36 10.73 -16.78
N LEU A 379 -44.70 10.68 -16.71
CA LEU A 379 -45.44 11.03 -15.49
C LEU A 379 -45.30 9.97 -14.38
N GLU A 380 -45.16 8.70 -14.71
CA GLU A 380 -44.90 7.61 -13.75
C GLU A 380 -43.48 7.69 -13.21
N SER A 381 -42.50 8.09 -14.03
CA SER A 381 -41.14 8.44 -13.59
C SER A 381 -41.14 9.67 -12.67
N ILE A 382 -41.90 10.72 -13.01
CA ILE A 382 -42.09 11.89 -12.15
C ILE A 382 -42.82 11.52 -10.84
N ILE A 383 -43.83 10.66 -10.88
CA ILE A 383 -44.56 10.19 -9.69
C ILE A 383 -43.68 9.25 -8.84
N ALA A 384 -42.82 8.43 -9.45
CA ALA A 384 -41.88 7.58 -8.74
C ALA A 384 -40.78 8.41 -8.06
N THR A 385 -40.23 9.42 -8.75
CA THR A 385 -39.26 10.35 -8.16
C THR A 385 -39.90 11.22 -7.08
N GLN A 386 -41.10 11.76 -7.29
CA GLN A 386 -41.82 12.52 -6.26
C GLN A 386 -42.28 11.66 -5.07
N LYS A 387 -42.58 10.37 -5.26
CA LYS A 387 -42.79 9.43 -4.14
C LYS A 387 -41.51 9.18 -3.36
N ALA A 388 -40.40 8.89 -4.04
CA ALA A 388 -39.10 8.71 -3.40
C ALA A 388 -38.60 9.99 -2.71
N GLU A 389 -38.97 11.17 -3.23
CA GLU A 389 -38.70 12.47 -2.61
C GLU A 389 -39.63 12.74 -1.43
N ALA A 390 -40.92 12.39 -1.51
CA ALA A 390 -41.85 12.44 -0.38
C ALA A 390 -41.46 11.48 0.76
N GLU A 391 -41.00 10.27 0.45
CA GLU A 391 -40.47 9.30 1.42
C GLU A 391 -39.18 9.83 2.08
N LYS A 392 -38.26 10.43 1.30
CA LYS A 392 -37.08 11.11 1.85
C LYS A 392 -37.45 12.30 2.75
N LEU A 393 -38.39 13.13 2.32
CA LEU A 393 -38.87 14.28 3.10
C LEU A 393 -39.60 13.81 4.36
N GLN A 394 -40.32 12.69 4.33
CA GLN A 394 -40.93 12.10 5.51
C GLN A 394 -39.88 11.59 6.50
N VAL A 395 -38.80 10.95 6.03
CA VAL A 395 -37.66 10.58 6.90
C VAL A 395 -36.98 11.82 7.50
N VAL A 396 -36.76 12.88 6.70
CA VAL A 396 -36.20 14.16 7.18
C VAL A 396 -37.12 14.83 8.21
N VAL A 397 -38.45 14.75 8.06
CA VAL A 397 -39.40 15.25 9.06
C VAL A 397 -39.37 14.40 10.32
N GLU A 398 -39.37 13.07 10.22
CA GLU A 398 -39.25 12.19 11.40
C GLU A 398 -37.92 12.40 12.14
N ASP A 399 -36.82 12.65 11.43
CA ASP A 399 -35.52 12.94 12.05
C ASP A 399 -35.47 14.34 12.66
N ALA A 400 -36.08 15.36 12.02
CA ALA A 400 -36.25 16.68 12.63
C ALA A 400 -37.14 16.64 13.89
N GLU A 401 -38.20 15.82 13.91
CA GLU A 401 -39.01 15.59 15.11
C GLU A 401 -38.22 14.87 16.21
N LYS A 402 -37.31 13.95 15.87
CA LYS A 402 -36.37 13.32 16.81
C LYS A 402 -35.36 14.34 17.35
N GLU A 403 -34.81 15.23 16.52
CA GLU A 403 -33.90 16.30 16.95
C GLU A 403 -34.59 17.30 17.88
N VAL A 404 -35.79 17.78 17.54
CA VAL A 404 -36.62 18.62 18.43
C VAL A 404 -36.89 17.89 19.76
N SER A 405 -37.22 16.60 19.72
CA SER A 405 -37.39 15.79 20.92
C SER A 405 -36.09 15.60 21.70
N SER A 406 -34.91 15.65 21.06
CA SER A 406 -33.60 15.58 21.72
C SER A 406 -33.28 16.91 22.41
N HIS A 407 -33.37 18.02 21.68
CA HIS A 407 -33.14 19.36 22.21
C HIS A 407 -34.10 19.74 23.35
N GLU A 408 -35.35 19.24 23.32
CA GLU A 408 -36.26 19.35 24.46
C GLU A 408 -35.75 18.64 25.74
N LYS A 409 -35.03 17.53 25.59
CA LYS A 409 -34.45 16.77 26.72
C LYS A 409 -33.14 17.41 27.19
N GLU A 410 -32.31 17.88 26.27
CA GLU A 410 -31.09 18.63 26.55
C GLU A 410 -31.41 19.94 27.28
N LEU A 411 -32.41 20.70 26.82
CA LEU A 411 -32.89 21.91 27.51
C LEU A 411 -33.36 21.60 28.93
N LYS A 412 -34.05 20.46 29.15
CA LYS A 412 -34.44 20.01 30.50
C LYS A 412 -33.23 19.59 31.35
N SER A 413 -32.18 19.00 30.77
CA SER A 413 -30.91 18.72 31.46
C SER A 413 -30.22 20.02 31.87
N VAL A 414 -30.01 20.94 30.93
CA VAL A 414 -29.35 22.24 31.16
C VAL A 414 -30.10 23.09 32.19
N LEU A 415 -31.44 23.06 32.21
CA LEU A 415 -32.23 23.71 33.27
C LEU A 415 -32.01 23.05 34.64
N SER A 416 -31.93 21.72 34.71
CA SER A 416 -31.63 21.00 35.95
C SER A 416 -30.19 21.24 36.44
N GLU A 417 -29.23 21.37 35.51
CA GLU A 417 -27.84 21.68 35.80
C GLU A 417 -27.68 23.13 36.29
N ARG A 418 -28.37 24.10 35.65
CA ARG A 418 -28.47 25.48 36.13
C ARG A 418 -28.97 25.54 37.57
N ASP A 419 -30.03 24.79 37.88
CA ASP A 419 -30.65 24.81 39.20
C ASP A 419 -29.81 24.06 40.24
N LEU A 420 -29.11 22.99 39.84
CA LEU A 420 -28.10 22.33 40.67
C LEU A 420 -26.91 23.25 40.97
N LEU A 421 -26.39 23.96 39.96
CA LEU A 421 -25.28 24.91 40.09
C LEU A 421 -25.65 26.11 40.97
N ALA A 422 -26.87 26.65 40.84
CA ALA A 422 -27.36 27.72 41.72
C ALA A 422 -27.40 27.28 43.19
N ASN A 423 -27.86 26.06 43.48
CA ASN A 423 -27.84 25.48 44.82
C ASN A 423 -26.42 25.23 45.34
N GLN A 424 -25.50 24.75 44.49
CA GLN A 424 -24.09 24.59 44.85
C GLN A 424 -23.40 25.93 45.16
N LEU A 425 -23.70 26.99 44.39
CA LEU A 425 -23.11 28.32 44.55
C LEU A 425 -23.54 28.95 45.88
N SER A 426 -24.83 28.87 46.22
CA SER A 426 -25.37 29.25 47.54
C SER A 426 -24.69 28.49 48.70
N SER A 427 -24.46 27.18 48.54
CA SER A 427 -23.74 26.38 49.54
C SER A 427 -22.28 26.84 49.72
N ARG A 428 -21.58 27.17 48.61
CA ARG A 428 -20.21 27.70 48.65
C ARG A 428 -20.12 29.09 49.27
N GLU A 429 -21.10 29.97 49.07
CA GLU A 429 -21.13 31.27 49.76
C GLU A 429 -21.19 31.13 51.28
N VAL A 430 -21.94 30.14 51.79
CA VAL A 430 -22.00 29.82 53.22
C VAL A 430 -20.69 29.22 53.73
N GLU A 431 -20.04 28.37 52.94
CA GLU A 431 -18.75 27.76 53.28
C GLU A 431 -17.61 28.79 53.31
N VAL A 432 -17.53 29.67 52.30
CA VAL A 432 -16.58 30.79 52.23
C VAL A 432 -16.73 31.72 53.45
N ARG A 433 -17.97 32.00 53.89
CA ARG A 433 -18.24 32.82 55.08
C ARG A 433 -17.63 32.21 56.35
N LYS A 434 -17.75 30.89 56.53
CA LYS A 434 -17.14 30.14 57.65
C LYS A 434 -15.60 30.13 57.57
N LEU A 435 -15.03 30.09 56.36
CA LEU A 435 -13.58 30.16 56.17
C LEU A 435 -13.03 31.54 56.56
N TYR A 436 -13.72 32.64 56.23
CA TYR A 436 -13.34 33.99 56.68
C TYR A 436 -13.38 34.14 58.21
N GLU A 437 -14.39 33.59 58.90
CA GLU A 437 -14.40 33.56 60.37
C GLU A 437 -13.21 32.77 60.94
N LYS A 438 -12.87 31.62 60.33
CA LYS A 438 -11.74 30.79 60.78
C LYS A 438 -10.38 31.48 60.56
N ILE A 439 -10.20 32.19 59.46
CA ILE A 439 -8.99 33.01 59.21
C ILE A 439 -8.88 34.12 60.26
N ARG A 440 -9.99 34.82 60.56
CA ARG A 440 -10.03 35.89 61.57
C ARG A 440 -9.68 35.40 62.99
N LEU A 441 -10.05 34.18 63.34
CA LEU A 441 -9.65 33.54 64.60
C LEU A 441 -8.15 33.20 64.62
N LEU A 442 -7.64 32.57 63.56
CA LEU A 442 -6.21 32.24 63.43
C LEU A 442 -5.31 33.49 63.44
N GLU A 443 -5.74 34.61 62.85
CA GLU A 443 -5.02 35.89 62.98
C GLU A 443 -4.94 36.39 64.42
N SER A 444 -5.96 36.13 65.25
CA SER A 444 -5.96 36.53 66.66
C SER A 444 -4.99 35.69 67.48
N GLU A 445 -4.98 34.37 67.26
CA GLU A 445 -4.02 33.45 67.88
C GLU A 445 -2.58 33.77 67.47
N LEU A 446 -2.34 34.06 66.18
CA LEU A 446 -1.03 34.43 65.67
C LEU A 446 -0.51 35.73 66.28
N ARG A 447 -1.38 36.73 66.52
CA ARG A 447 -1.02 37.98 67.22
C ARG A 447 -0.67 37.74 68.69
N GLN A 448 -1.36 36.85 69.39
CA GLN A 448 -0.97 36.45 70.76
C GLN A 448 0.37 35.71 70.78
N GLY A 449 0.59 34.76 69.85
CA GLY A 449 1.88 34.06 69.72
C GLY A 449 3.04 35.01 69.42
N ALA A 450 2.84 35.99 68.54
CA ALA A 450 3.82 37.02 68.22
C ALA A 450 4.15 37.95 69.40
N ALA A 451 3.19 38.24 70.28
CA ALA A 451 3.45 38.98 71.52
C ALA A 451 4.35 38.15 72.46
N SER A 452 3.95 36.92 72.79
CA SER A 452 4.70 36.03 73.67
C SER A 452 6.12 35.76 73.19
N PHE A 453 6.33 35.62 71.87
CA PHE A 453 7.65 35.45 71.29
C PHE A 453 8.54 36.70 71.44
N ASN A 454 7.96 37.90 71.36
CA ASN A 454 8.71 39.15 71.59
C ASN A 454 9.12 39.34 73.05
N ASP A 455 8.35 38.82 74.01
CA ASP A 455 8.75 38.84 75.43
C ASP A 455 9.88 37.85 75.71
N LEU A 456 9.83 36.63 75.17
CA LEU A 456 10.96 35.68 75.23
C LEU A 456 12.25 36.24 74.59
N LEU A 457 12.13 37.10 73.57
CA LEU A 457 13.27 37.82 72.99
C LEU A 457 13.82 38.93 73.90
N LYS A 458 13.01 39.54 74.79
CA LYS A 458 13.51 40.45 75.84
C LYS A 458 14.28 39.68 76.90
N ASP A 459 13.73 38.55 77.35
CA ASP A 459 14.35 37.70 78.37
C ASP A 459 15.70 37.18 77.89
N ARG A 460 15.77 36.67 76.66
CA ARG A 460 17.04 36.27 76.02
C ARG A 460 18.05 37.42 75.97
N ARG A 461 17.64 38.63 75.58
CA ARG A 461 18.52 39.82 75.58
C ARG A 461 19.00 40.22 76.99
N SER A 462 18.28 39.85 78.05
CA SER A 462 18.75 40.03 79.42
C SER A 462 19.81 38.99 79.81
N ALA A 463 19.61 37.71 79.43
CA ALA A 463 20.57 36.64 79.66
C ALA A 463 21.86 36.83 78.84
N ASP A 464 21.75 37.30 77.59
CA ASP A 464 22.91 37.62 76.74
C ASP A 464 23.77 38.76 77.34
N ARG A 465 23.18 39.71 78.11
CA ARG A 465 23.94 40.71 78.88
C ARG A 465 24.64 40.09 80.09
N GLN A 466 23.92 39.30 80.91
CA GLN A 466 24.49 38.61 82.07
C GLN A 466 25.68 37.71 81.67
N LEU A 467 25.60 37.02 80.53
CA LEU A 467 26.69 36.24 79.96
C LEU A 467 27.89 37.10 79.51
N LEU A 468 27.68 38.36 79.15
CA LEU A 468 28.73 39.28 78.73
C LEU A 468 29.44 39.89 79.95
N ASP A 469 28.69 40.23 80.99
CA ASP A 469 29.23 40.68 82.29
C ASP A 469 30.03 39.54 82.97
N LEU A 470 29.49 38.32 83.04
CA LEU A 470 30.21 37.14 83.57
C LEU A 470 31.48 36.80 82.76
N ARG A 471 31.48 37.03 81.44
CA ARG A 471 32.70 36.86 80.62
C ARG A 471 33.77 37.88 80.98
N ARG A 472 33.37 39.12 81.27
CA ARG A 472 34.26 40.18 81.70
C ARG A 472 34.88 39.89 83.08
N GLU A 473 34.08 39.44 84.05
CA GLU A 473 34.59 38.96 85.35
C GLU A 473 35.60 37.81 85.17
N ILE A 474 35.32 36.87 84.26
CA ILE A 474 36.23 35.76 83.91
C ILE A 474 37.54 36.26 83.28
N ASP A 475 37.52 37.32 82.47
CA ASP A 475 38.73 37.89 81.86
C ASP A 475 39.54 38.75 82.85
N GLU A 476 38.88 39.47 83.76
CA GLU A 476 39.53 40.16 84.89
C GLU A 476 40.18 39.14 85.85
N ALA A 477 39.50 38.00 86.13
CA ALA A 477 40.08 36.90 86.92
C ALA A 477 41.28 36.21 86.24
N LYS A 478 41.28 36.08 84.89
CA LYS A 478 42.46 35.58 84.14
C LYS A 478 43.66 36.51 84.28
N LEU A 479 43.45 37.83 84.43
CA LEU A 479 44.52 38.80 84.62
C LEU A 479 45.28 38.54 85.93
N HIS A 480 44.57 38.35 87.05
CA HIS A 480 45.17 37.99 88.34
C HIS A 480 45.85 36.61 88.32
N VAL A 481 45.35 35.65 87.53
CA VAL A 481 46.04 34.36 87.32
C VAL A 481 47.36 34.52 86.55
N ALA A 482 47.52 35.56 85.72
CA ALA A 482 48.79 35.89 85.08
C ALA A 482 49.80 36.45 86.10
N GLU A 483 49.37 37.32 87.03
CA GLU A 483 50.22 37.84 88.12
C GLU A 483 50.74 36.70 89.01
N GLY A 484 49.88 35.75 89.38
CA GLY A 484 50.23 34.58 90.18
C GLY A 484 51.33 33.69 89.57
N ARG A 485 51.53 33.71 88.25
CA ARG A 485 52.63 32.95 87.60
C ARG A 485 54.02 33.52 87.92
N THR A 486 54.15 34.80 88.24
CA THR A 486 55.44 35.42 88.59
C THR A 486 55.99 34.88 89.92
N PHE A 487 55.13 34.76 90.94
CA PHE A 487 55.47 34.16 92.23
C PHE A 487 55.85 32.68 92.12
N ILE A 488 55.19 31.92 91.24
CA ILE A 488 55.56 30.51 90.97
C ILE A 488 56.97 30.41 90.35
N GLN A 489 57.35 31.35 89.48
CA GLN A 489 58.71 31.39 88.92
C GLN A 489 59.77 31.78 89.96
N GLN A 490 59.49 32.74 90.86
CA GLN A 490 60.37 33.06 91.98
C GLN A 490 60.56 31.86 92.93
N LYS A 491 59.47 31.14 93.28
CA LYS A 491 59.52 29.91 94.08
C LYS A 491 60.36 28.81 93.42
N MET A 492 60.25 28.65 92.10
CA MET A 492 61.06 27.71 91.31
C MET A 492 62.56 28.09 91.29
N ARG A 493 62.90 29.38 91.31
CA ARG A 493 64.29 29.85 91.33
C ARG A 493 64.96 29.57 92.68
N LEU A 494 64.37 30.02 93.78
CA LEU A 494 64.86 29.76 95.13
C LEU A 494 64.95 28.26 95.44
N GLY A 495 63.97 27.47 94.96
CA GLY A 495 63.97 26.02 95.06
C GLY A 495 65.04 25.28 94.23
N LYS A 496 65.68 25.95 93.26
CA LYS A 496 66.87 25.44 92.55
C LYS A 496 68.17 25.84 93.25
N GLU A 497 68.25 27.08 93.72
CA GLU A 497 69.43 27.61 94.43
C GLU A 497 69.70 26.80 95.72
N ILE A 498 68.66 26.49 96.51
CA ILE A 498 68.78 25.61 97.70
C ILE A 498 69.23 24.18 97.32
N LYS A 499 68.70 23.61 96.22
CA LYS A 499 69.06 22.25 95.78
C LYS A 499 70.48 22.15 95.24
N ALA A 500 70.99 23.20 94.61
CA ALA A 500 72.37 23.26 94.12
C ALA A 500 73.37 23.15 95.28
N GLU A 501 73.16 23.93 96.35
CA GLU A 501 74.11 23.99 97.46
C GLU A 501 74.07 22.74 98.35
N VAL A 502 72.89 22.10 98.52
CA VAL A 502 72.78 20.76 99.14
C VAL A 502 73.57 19.70 98.35
N LEU A 503 73.48 19.72 97.02
CA LEU A 503 74.23 18.77 96.17
C LEU A 503 75.74 19.00 96.26
N LYS A 504 76.17 20.25 96.42
CA LYS A 504 77.57 20.68 96.51
C LYS A 504 78.24 20.18 97.78
N CYS A 505 77.57 20.31 98.93
CA CYS A 505 78.00 19.69 100.19
C CYS A 505 78.09 18.16 100.08
N SER A 506 77.07 17.52 99.48
CA SER A 506 77.06 16.06 99.29
C SER A 506 78.16 15.55 98.36
N LYS A 507 78.63 16.35 97.39
CA LYS A 507 79.68 15.93 96.45
C LYS A 507 81.09 16.03 97.05
N LEU A 508 81.38 17.10 97.78
CA LEU A 508 82.65 17.26 98.49
C LEU A 508 82.89 16.16 99.54
N GLN A 509 81.82 15.56 100.06
CA GLN A 509 81.90 14.44 100.99
C GLN A 509 82.24 13.09 100.31
N GLN A 510 82.02 12.94 99.00
CA GLN A 510 82.13 11.66 98.29
C GLN A 510 83.41 11.49 97.44
N GLU A 511 84.19 12.55 97.24
CA GLU A 511 85.47 12.50 96.50
C GLU A 511 86.67 12.09 97.40
N LEU A 512 86.44 11.77 98.68
CA LEU A 512 87.49 11.43 99.65
C LEU A 512 87.85 9.92 99.73
N GLU A 513 87.03 9.02 99.18
CA GLU A 513 87.07 7.56 99.47
C GLU A 513 87.56 6.64 98.32
N ARG A 514 88.59 7.10 97.57
CA ARG A 514 89.55 6.29 96.76
C ARG A 514 89.09 5.71 95.38
N PRO A 515 90.04 5.25 94.48
CA PRO A 515 89.86 5.31 93.01
C PRO A 515 90.23 4.03 92.18
N MET A 516 90.17 4.13 90.81
CA MET A 516 90.77 3.24 89.76
C MET A 516 90.08 1.85 89.52
N ASN A 517 90.21 1.07 88.41
CA ASN A 517 90.87 1.10 87.06
C ASN A 517 90.28 -0.08 86.16
N VAL A 518 90.50 -0.33 84.84
CA VAL A 518 90.85 0.44 83.61
C VAL A 518 90.85 -0.46 82.32
N HIS A 519 90.69 0.09 81.09
CA HIS A 519 91.07 -0.47 79.73
C HIS A 519 90.30 -1.70 79.12
N ARG A 520 90.33 -2.10 77.81
CA ARG A 520 90.60 -1.52 76.43
C ARG A 520 90.56 -2.65 75.31
N TRP A 521 90.39 -2.35 73.98
CA TRP A 521 90.78 -3.12 72.72
C TRP A 521 89.75 -3.33 71.53
N ARG A 522 90.15 -3.99 70.40
CA ARG A 522 89.86 -3.56 68.97
C ARG A 522 90.15 -4.61 67.82
N ARG A 523 89.60 -4.44 66.58
CA ARG A 523 89.92 -5.05 65.22
C ARG A 523 89.38 -6.50 64.91
N LEU A 524 89.41 -7.14 63.71
CA LEU A 524 90.11 -6.95 62.39
C LEU A 524 89.26 -7.26 61.08
N GLN A 525 89.71 -8.09 60.09
CA GLN A 525 89.17 -8.30 58.71
C GLN A 525 89.56 -9.68 58.09
N SER A 526 88.89 -10.13 57.00
CA SER A 526 89.35 -11.17 56.02
C SER A 526 88.66 -11.04 54.64
N SER A 527 89.09 -11.78 53.60
CA SER A 527 88.68 -11.61 52.18
C SER A 527 88.85 -12.88 51.30
N ASP A 528 88.08 -13.04 50.19
CA ASP A 528 88.47 -13.82 48.98
C ASP A 528 87.76 -13.35 47.68
N MET A 529 88.39 -13.54 46.51
CA MET A 529 87.90 -13.16 45.17
C MET A 529 88.68 -13.88 44.04
N GLN A 530 88.17 -15.03 43.53
CA GLN A 530 88.71 -15.58 42.26
C GLN A 530 87.85 -16.58 41.43
N THR A 531 86.71 -17.10 41.92
CA THR A 531 86.18 -18.39 41.40
C THR A 531 85.01 -18.32 40.39
N PHE A 532 84.22 -17.24 40.31
CA PHE A 532 82.94 -17.28 39.55
C PHE A 532 82.92 -16.56 38.18
N GLU A 533 83.79 -15.60 37.91
CA GLU A 533 83.77 -14.87 36.61
C GLU A 533 84.00 -15.80 35.39
N ARG A 534 84.69 -16.92 35.59
CA ARG A 534 84.93 -17.95 34.55
C ARG A 534 83.67 -18.74 34.18
N LEU A 535 82.64 -18.78 35.03
CA LEU A 535 81.41 -19.54 34.78
C LEU A 535 80.35 -18.78 33.96
N LYS A 536 80.42 -17.43 33.91
CA LYS A 536 79.38 -16.61 33.28
C LYS A 536 79.45 -16.60 31.74
N ARG A 537 80.62 -16.82 31.14
CA ARG A 537 80.88 -16.54 29.71
C ARG A 537 80.85 -17.75 28.76
N VAL A 538 80.66 -18.96 29.28
CA VAL A 538 80.59 -20.20 28.47
C VAL A 538 79.15 -20.59 28.14
N ARG A 539 78.21 -20.41 29.07
CA ARG A 539 76.80 -20.85 28.92
C ARG A 539 76.01 -20.03 27.91
N GLU A 540 76.31 -18.74 27.75
CA GLU A 540 75.58 -17.83 26.85
C GLU A 540 75.82 -18.11 25.35
N LEU A 541 76.87 -18.86 24.99
CA LEU A 541 77.20 -19.19 23.60
C LEU A 541 76.71 -20.58 23.15
N GLN A 542 76.66 -21.57 24.06
CA GLN A 542 76.21 -22.93 23.69
C GLN A 542 74.72 -23.01 23.35
N GLN A 543 73.89 -22.16 23.96
CA GLN A 543 72.43 -22.25 23.83
C GLN A 543 71.87 -21.69 22.51
N ARG A 544 72.66 -20.90 21.75
CA ARG A 544 72.25 -20.32 20.45
C ARG A 544 72.59 -21.19 19.23
N LEU A 545 73.47 -22.19 19.38
CA LEU A 545 73.92 -23.03 18.26
C LEU A 545 72.94 -24.17 17.96
N ILE A 546 72.40 -24.80 19.01
CA ILE A 546 71.59 -26.03 18.92
C ILE A 546 70.26 -25.79 18.19
N GLN A 547 69.60 -24.65 18.48
CA GLN A 547 68.23 -24.39 18.00
C GLN A 547 68.15 -24.11 16.48
N ALA A 548 69.27 -23.81 15.82
CA ALA A 548 69.30 -23.54 14.37
C ALA A 548 69.46 -24.80 13.50
N GLN A 549 69.82 -25.95 14.09
CA GLN A 549 70.08 -27.19 13.32
C GLN A 549 68.86 -28.12 13.16
N GLU A 550 67.79 -27.92 13.93
CA GLU A 550 66.62 -28.82 13.89
C GLU A 550 65.62 -28.50 12.76
N GLU A 551 65.50 -27.24 12.31
CA GLU A 551 64.54 -26.86 11.26
C GLU A 551 64.93 -27.36 9.86
N VAL A 552 66.24 -27.44 9.56
CA VAL A 552 66.73 -27.84 8.22
C VAL A 552 66.42 -29.30 7.94
N VAL A 553 66.72 -30.20 8.88
CA VAL A 553 66.55 -31.65 8.77
C VAL A 553 65.08 -32.07 8.57
N LYS A 554 64.13 -31.19 8.91
CA LYS A 554 62.69 -31.48 8.82
C LYS A 554 62.15 -31.37 7.39
N LYS A 555 62.71 -30.52 6.53
CA LYS A 555 62.18 -30.25 5.18
C LYS A 555 62.69 -31.20 4.09
N GLU A 556 63.85 -31.85 4.29
CA GLU A 556 64.42 -32.77 3.28
C GLU A 556 63.65 -34.11 3.18
N LYS A 557 62.89 -34.49 4.23
CA LYS A 557 62.18 -35.78 4.31
C LYS A 557 60.85 -35.84 3.58
N GLU A 558 60.23 -34.69 3.27
CA GLU A 558 58.90 -34.66 2.64
C GLU A 558 58.97 -34.82 1.11
N ILE A 559 60.10 -34.46 0.50
CA ILE A 559 60.31 -34.49 -0.96
C ILE A 559 60.46 -35.93 -1.47
N THR A 560 61.29 -36.75 -0.80
CA THR A 560 61.62 -38.12 -1.21
C THR A 560 60.46 -39.12 -1.13
N ALA A 561 59.36 -38.78 -0.45
CA ALA A 561 58.18 -39.64 -0.38
C ALA A 561 57.35 -39.65 -1.68
N LYS A 562 57.34 -38.55 -2.45
CA LYS A 562 56.43 -38.36 -3.60
C LYS A 562 56.85 -39.04 -4.88
N GLU A 563 58.14 -39.38 -5.03
CA GLU A 563 58.70 -39.93 -6.27
C GLU A 563 58.44 -41.45 -6.41
N SER A 564 58.10 -42.13 -5.31
CA SER A 564 57.91 -43.59 -5.25
C SER A 564 56.63 -44.08 -5.94
N GLU A 565 55.49 -43.41 -5.71
CA GLU A 565 54.17 -43.88 -6.19
C GLU A 565 54.08 -43.92 -7.73
N PHE A 566 54.75 -42.99 -8.42
CA PHE A 566 54.68 -42.83 -9.88
C PHE A 566 55.21 -44.06 -10.65
N MET A 567 56.19 -44.78 -10.11
CA MET A 567 56.82 -45.91 -10.78
C MET A 567 55.99 -47.20 -10.73
N SER A 568 55.06 -47.32 -9.77
CA SER A 568 54.23 -48.52 -9.57
C SER A 568 53.26 -48.78 -10.73
N LEU A 569 52.55 -47.72 -11.17
CA LEU A 569 51.51 -47.78 -12.20
C LEU A 569 52.02 -48.19 -13.60
N LYS A 570 53.32 -48.14 -13.85
CA LYS A 570 53.92 -48.46 -15.16
C LYS A 570 54.11 -49.96 -15.40
N ALA A 571 54.10 -50.79 -14.35
CA ALA A 571 54.47 -52.22 -14.44
C ALA A 571 53.31 -53.16 -14.81
N ALA A 572 52.05 -52.73 -14.70
CA ALA A 572 50.88 -53.58 -14.92
C ALA A 572 50.54 -53.85 -16.40
N LEU A 573 51.19 -53.16 -17.35
CA LEU A 573 50.78 -53.11 -18.76
C LEU A 573 51.34 -54.22 -19.66
N GLN A 574 51.88 -55.32 -19.09
CA GLN A 574 52.46 -56.42 -19.87
C GLN A 574 52.14 -57.81 -19.30
N LYS A 575 51.10 -58.47 -19.87
CA LYS A 575 50.97 -59.94 -19.95
C LYS A 575 49.90 -60.34 -20.98
N GLN A 576 50.22 -61.34 -21.80
CA GLN A 576 49.37 -61.90 -22.86
C GLN A 576 48.61 -63.15 -22.37
N PRO A 577 47.66 -63.65 -23.16
CA PRO A 577 47.54 -65.10 -23.36
C PRO A 577 47.54 -65.52 -24.85
N GLY A 578 47.75 -66.82 -25.08
CA GLY A 578 47.92 -67.43 -26.40
C GLY A 578 46.79 -68.41 -26.81
N PRO A 579 47.08 -69.53 -27.51
CA PRO A 579 46.44 -69.72 -28.81
C PRO A 579 45.50 -70.95 -28.93
N GLU A 580 44.67 -71.24 -27.93
CA GLU A 580 43.65 -72.31 -28.03
C GLU A 580 42.29 -71.80 -28.60
N ILE A 581 42.13 -70.49 -28.74
CA ILE A 581 40.87 -69.86 -29.16
C ILE A 581 40.71 -69.84 -30.70
N HIS A 582 41.76 -70.17 -31.47
CA HIS A 582 41.84 -69.85 -32.91
C HIS A 582 40.78 -70.55 -33.78
N ASP A 583 40.45 -71.81 -33.50
CA ASP A 583 39.48 -72.56 -34.30
C ASP A 583 38.02 -72.23 -33.95
N GLN A 584 37.75 -71.85 -32.68
CA GLN A 584 36.46 -71.25 -32.32
C GLN A 584 36.31 -69.84 -32.89
N ILE A 585 37.42 -69.08 -32.96
CA ILE A 585 37.48 -67.78 -33.62
C ILE A 585 37.08 -67.88 -35.09
N LEU A 586 37.45 -68.92 -35.84
CA LEU A 586 37.12 -69.00 -37.27
C LEU A 586 35.61 -69.14 -37.54
N LEU A 587 34.92 -70.00 -36.77
CA LEU A 587 33.46 -70.16 -36.86
C LEU A 587 32.71 -68.93 -36.31
N LEU A 588 33.19 -68.35 -35.21
CA LEU A 588 32.66 -67.09 -34.70
C LEU A 588 32.91 -65.94 -35.67
N GLN A 589 34.06 -65.88 -36.36
CA GLN A 589 34.37 -64.84 -37.34
C GLN A 589 33.37 -64.79 -38.48
N GLN A 590 32.91 -65.93 -39.00
CA GLN A 590 31.90 -65.93 -40.06
C GLN A 590 30.56 -65.37 -39.56
N ALA A 591 30.08 -65.84 -38.41
CA ALA A 591 28.84 -65.33 -37.80
C ALA A 591 28.96 -63.86 -37.35
N VAL A 592 30.14 -63.45 -36.87
CA VAL A 592 30.48 -62.05 -36.55
C VAL A 592 30.54 -61.20 -37.80
N LYS A 593 30.98 -61.72 -38.95
CA LYS A 593 31.03 -60.96 -40.22
C LYS A 593 29.63 -60.66 -40.77
N ASP A 594 28.72 -61.63 -40.72
CA ASP A 594 27.31 -61.44 -41.08
C ASP A 594 26.58 -60.56 -40.05
N LYS A 595 26.93 -60.70 -38.77
CA LYS A 595 26.48 -59.75 -37.72
C LYS A 595 27.09 -58.37 -37.88
N GLN A 596 28.30 -58.24 -38.42
CA GLN A 596 28.97 -56.96 -38.67
C GLN A 596 28.37 -56.24 -39.86
N THR A 597 27.99 -56.89 -40.96
CA THR A 597 27.24 -56.20 -42.03
C THR A 597 25.86 -55.75 -41.54
N GLN A 598 25.17 -56.54 -40.71
CA GLN A 598 23.96 -56.09 -40.02
C GLN A 598 24.23 -54.94 -39.04
N LEU A 599 25.33 -54.99 -38.28
CA LEU A 599 25.73 -53.90 -37.39
C LEU A 599 26.08 -52.65 -38.17
N THR A 600 26.85 -52.70 -39.26
CA THR A 600 27.24 -51.52 -40.04
C THR A 600 26.03 -50.82 -40.64
N VAL A 601 25.02 -51.56 -41.12
CA VAL A 601 23.75 -50.94 -41.56
C VAL A 601 22.99 -50.34 -40.37
N LEU A 602 22.92 -51.03 -39.23
CA LEU A 602 22.32 -50.49 -38.01
C LEU A 602 23.13 -49.34 -37.38
N GLU A 603 24.43 -49.26 -37.61
CA GLU A 603 25.36 -48.23 -37.13
C GLU A 603 25.34 -47.02 -38.05
N MET A 604 25.19 -47.20 -39.37
CA MET A 604 24.89 -46.11 -40.29
C MET A 604 23.51 -45.51 -39.99
N ASN A 605 22.47 -46.35 -39.84
CA ASN A 605 21.15 -45.87 -39.45
C ASN A 605 21.16 -45.26 -38.04
N MET A 606 21.91 -45.81 -37.08
CA MET A 606 22.09 -45.21 -35.75
C MET A 606 23.00 -43.99 -35.78
N GLN A 607 23.89 -43.81 -36.75
CA GLN A 607 24.64 -42.56 -36.96
C GLN A 607 23.71 -41.51 -37.55
N GLU A 608 22.85 -41.86 -38.51
CA GLU A 608 21.84 -40.96 -39.08
C GLU A 608 20.82 -40.54 -38.02
N TYR A 609 20.25 -41.49 -37.26
CA TYR A 609 19.36 -41.17 -36.14
C TYR A 609 20.08 -40.49 -34.97
N ARG A 610 21.35 -40.82 -34.65
CA ARG A 610 22.12 -40.05 -33.66
C ARG A 610 22.46 -38.67 -34.18
N GLN A 611 22.70 -38.48 -35.48
CA GLN A 611 22.98 -37.17 -36.06
C GLN A 611 21.71 -36.33 -36.11
N GLN A 612 20.58 -36.86 -36.57
CA GLN A 612 19.27 -36.19 -36.45
C GLN A 612 18.90 -35.91 -34.99
N CYS A 613 19.19 -36.82 -34.04
CA CYS A 613 19.01 -36.54 -32.62
C CYS A 613 20.04 -35.54 -32.07
N HIS A 614 21.27 -35.47 -32.61
CA HIS A 614 22.27 -34.47 -32.24
C HIS A 614 21.96 -33.10 -32.84
N GLU A 615 21.39 -33.03 -34.04
CA GLU A 615 20.95 -31.81 -34.71
C GLU A 615 19.66 -31.31 -34.04
N ASN A 616 18.65 -32.16 -33.84
CA ASN A 616 17.46 -31.78 -33.06
C ASN A 616 17.77 -31.51 -31.58
N SER A 617 18.75 -32.17 -30.95
CA SER A 617 19.19 -31.84 -29.57
C SER A 617 20.12 -30.64 -29.54
N ALA A 618 20.86 -30.35 -30.61
CA ALA A 618 21.57 -29.10 -30.77
C ALA A 618 20.61 -27.95 -31.08
N ASP A 619 19.47 -28.17 -31.74
CA ASP A 619 18.47 -27.14 -32.02
C ASP A 619 17.50 -26.94 -30.86
N VAL A 620 17.00 -27.99 -30.22
CA VAL A 620 16.36 -27.88 -28.89
C VAL A 620 17.37 -27.32 -27.88
N GLY A 621 18.65 -27.64 -28.00
CA GLY A 621 19.73 -27.08 -27.19
C GLY A 621 20.01 -25.60 -27.49
N ARG A 622 19.99 -25.18 -28.77
CA ARG A 622 20.23 -23.81 -29.27
C ARG A 622 19.02 -22.93 -28.96
N LEU A 623 17.80 -23.44 -29.15
CA LEU A 623 16.55 -22.78 -28.81
C LEU A 623 16.36 -22.72 -27.29
N ARG A 624 16.65 -23.79 -26.53
CA ARG A 624 16.70 -23.71 -25.06
C ARG A 624 17.83 -22.81 -24.59
N LYS A 625 18.96 -22.74 -25.28
CA LYS A 625 20.07 -21.84 -24.94
C LYS A 625 19.75 -20.40 -25.30
N GLN A 626 19.05 -20.10 -26.40
CA GLN A 626 18.57 -18.76 -26.74
C GLN A 626 17.41 -18.34 -25.85
N MET A 627 16.46 -19.23 -25.57
CA MET A 627 15.37 -18.99 -24.61
C MET A 627 15.92 -18.83 -23.20
N LYS A 628 16.92 -19.62 -22.80
CA LYS A 628 17.63 -19.47 -21.52
C LYS A 628 18.51 -18.24 -21.49
N GLU A 629 19.23 -17.89 -22.55
CA GLU A 629 20.05 -16.66 -22.59
C GLU A 629 19.15 -15.44 -22.56
N MET A 630 18.02 -15.43 -23.27
CA MET A 630 17.01 -14.37 -23.21
C MET A 630 16.31 -14.30 -21.84
N ASN A 631 15.99 -15.45 -21.24
CA ASN A 631 15.37 -15.55 -19.91
C ASN A 631 16.36 -15.25 -18.77
N ASP A 632 17.63 -15.60 -18.92
CA ASP A 632 18.68 -15.33 -17.95
C ASP A 632 19.17 -13.88 -18.09
N ASP A 633 19.22 -13.28 -19.29
CA ASP A 633 19.38 -11.83 -19.48
C ASP A 633 18.25 -11.07 -18.76
N PHE A 634 17.01 -11.55 -18.91
CA PHE A 634 15.82 -10.99 -18.29
C PHE A 634 15.84 -11.14 -16.76
N ILE A 635 16.19 -12.33 -16.25
CA ILE A 635 16.33 -12.60 -14.82
C ILE A 635 17.55 -11.91 -14.20
N GLU A 636 18.66 -11.74 -14.92
CA GLU A 636 19.86 -11.05 -14.45
C GLU A 636 19.66 -9.53 -14.41
N LYS A 637 19.00 -8.95 -15.43
CA LYS A 637 18.50 -7.57 -15.38
C LYS A 637 17.50 -7.36 -14.23
N CYS A 638 16.58 -8.31 -14.01
CA CYS A 638 15.63 -8.20 -12.89
C CYS A 638 16.27 -8.44 -11.51
N ARG A 639 17.30 -9.28 -11.39
CA ARG A 639 17.96 -9.65 -10.11
C ARG A 639 18.60 -8.47 -9.38
N LEU A 640 18.95 -7.40 -10.08
CA LEU A 640 19.64 -6.23 -9.51
C LEU A 640 18.72 -5.03 -9.26
N SER A 641 17.50 -4.99 -9.80
CA SER A 641 16.60 -3.82 -9.71
C SER A 641 15.11 -4.12 -9.50
N GLY A 642 14.64 -5.35 -9.76
CA GLY A 642 13.22 -5.70 -9.84
C GLY A 642 12.40 -4.93 -10.88
N SER A 643 13.03 -4.09 -11.70
CA SER A 643 12.36 -3.08 -12.53
C SER A 643 13.12 -2.78 -13.83
N ILE A 644 12.36 -2.73 -14.92
CA ILE A 644 12.79 -2.38 -16.28
C ILE A 644 12.49 -0.90 -16.47
N LYS A 645 13.50 -0.10 -16.82
CA LYS A 645 13.39 1.36 -17.00
C LYS A 645 13.74 1.75 -18.42
N GLU A 646 12.91 2.57 -19.05
CA GLU A 646 13.13 3.10 -20.39
C GLU A 646 13.36 4.62 -20.36
N SER A 647 14.02 5.16 -21.39
CA SER A 647 14.34 6.59 -21.51
C SER A 647 13.12 7.50 -21.70
N SER A 648 11.95 6.91 -21.93
CA SER A 648 10.63 7.56 -22.03
C SER A 648 10.01 7.95 -20.69
N GLY A 649 10.63 7.59 -19.56
CA GLY A 649 10.02 7.68 -18.23
C GLY A 649 9.08 6.51 -17.91
N GLU A 650 8.99 5.53 -18.80
CA GLU A 650 8.22 4.29 -18.61
C GLU A 650 8.99 3.30 -17.73
N VAL A 651 8.33 2.73 -16.73
CA VAL A 651 8.95 1.84 -15.74
C VAL A 651 8.03 0.66 -15.40
N ARG A 652 8.49 -0.55 -15.72
CA ARG A 652 7.72 -1.80 -15.62
C ARG A 652 8.39 -2.81 -14.69
N SER A 653 7.63 -3.80 -14.22
CA SER A 653 8.14 -5.05 -13.62
C SER A 653 7.45 -6.26 -14.27
N PRO A 654 8.16 -7.37 -14.49
CA PRO A 654 7.53 -8.60 -14.99
C PRO A 654 6.45 -9.10 -14.03
N SER A 655 5.21 -9.21 -14.49
CA SER A 655 4.05 -9.60 -13.66
C SER A 655 4.24 -11.00 -13.05
N ALA A 656 4.85 -11.90 -13.81
CA ALA A 656 5.20 -13.25 -13.40
C ALA A 656 6.16 -13.30 -12.20
N MET A 657 7.07 -12.32 -12.07
CA MET A 657 8.07 -12.27 -11.00
C MET A 657 7.41 -12.26 -9.62
N PHE A 658 6.24 -11.62 -9.47
CA PHE A 658 5.51 -11.58 -8.20
C PHE A 658 5.05 -12.98 -7.78
N SER A 659 4.59 -13.82 -8.72
CA SER A 659 4.19 -15.21 -8.45
C SER A 659 5.39 -16.10 -8.09
N SER A 660 6.48 -16.01 -8.86
CA SER A 660 7.72 -16.76 -8.57
C SER A 660 8.31 -16.36 -7.21
N ALA A 661 8.31 -15.07 -6.88
CA ALA A 661 8.79 -14.56 -5.60
C ALA A 661 7.90 -14.99 -4.43
N LEU A 662 6.57 -14.94 -4.58
CA LEU A 662 5.62 -15.40 -3.56
C LEU A 662 5.78 -16.90 -3.28
N GLN A 663 5.88 -17.73 -4.34
CA GLN A 663 6.15 -19.15 -4.22
C GLN A 663 7.50 -19.43 -3.53
N LEU A 664 8.56 -18.70 -3.90
CA LEU A 664 9.88 -18.81 -3.29
C LEU A 664 9.88 -18.40 -1.81
N CYS A 665 9.11 -17.39 -1.42
CA CYS A 665 8.94 -16.99 -0.02
C CYS A 665 8.22 -18.09 0.79
N ILE A 666 7.16 -18.68 0.25
CA ILE A 666 6.44 -19.80 0.89
C ILE A 666 7.35 -21.03 1.04
N GLN A 667 8.08 -21.40 -0.01
CA GLN A 667 9.07 -22.50 0.04
C GLN A 667 10.22 -22.20 1.03
N ARG A 668 10.58 -20.93 1.26
CA ARG A 668 11.56 -20.56 2.29
C ARG A 668 11.00 -20.69 3.71
N LEU A 669 9.71 -20.38 3.93
CA LEU A 669 9.05 -20.58 5.22
C LEU A 669 8.94 -22.08 5.56
N GLU A 670 8.50 -22.89 4.60
CA GLU A 670 8.48 -24.36 4.69
C GLU A 670 9.89 -24.91 5.06
N ARG A 671 10.92 -24.56 4.28
CA ARG A 671 12.30 -25.01 4.52
C ARG A 671 12.90 -24.50 5.83
N ALA A 672 12.36 -23.42 6.41
CA ALA A 672 12.73 -22.92 7.74
C ALA A 672 12.00 -23.66 8.89
N GLY A 673 11.12 -24.63 8.58
CA GLY A 673 10.34 -25.38 9.57
C GLY A 673 9.11 -24.63 10.07
N CYS A 674 8.56 -23.69 9.28
CA CYS A 674 7.31 -23.02 9.62
C CYS A 674 6.15 -24.05 9.63
N PRO A 675 5.32 -24.11 10.69
CA PRO A 675 4.17 -25.00 10.73
C PRO A 675 3.02 -24.44 9.89
N MET A 676 3.08 -24.71 8.58
CA MET A 676 2.14 -24.21 7.56
C MET A 676 0.68 -24.58 7.87
N GLU A 677 0.47 -25.71 8.55
CA GLU A 677 -0.84 -26.20 8.97
C GLU A 677 -1.49 -25.34 10.08
N LYS A 678 -0.68 -24.50 10.77
CA LYS A 678 -1.14 -23.57 11.82
C LYS A 678 -1.41 -22.16 11.31
N ILE A 679 -1.14 -21.86 10.03
CA ILE A 679 -1.41 -20.54 9.46
C ILE A 679 -2.93 -20.38 9.29
N VAL A 680 -3.53 -19.50 10.10
CA VAL A 680 -4.99 -19.30 10.15
C VAL A 680 -5.47 -18.36 9.04
N CYS A 681 -4.72 -17.30 8.77
CA CYS A 681 -5.05 -16.30 7.75
C CYS A 681 -3.77 -15.66 7.19
N ILE A 682 -3.77 -15.38 5.89
CA ILE A 682 -2.70 -14.69 5.17
C ILE A 682 -3.21 -13.33 4.72
N GLY A 683 -2.44 -12.29 5.01
CA GLY A 683 -2.56 -10.96 4.42
C GLY A 683 -1.20 -10.49 3.93
N GLY A 684 -1.17 -9.50 3.05
CA GLY A 684 0.06 -8.94 2.52
C GLY A 684 -0.10 -7.51 2.01
N SER A 685 1.05 -6.89 1.78
CA SER A 685 1.19 -5.55 1.22
C SER A 685 1.80 -5.63 -0.18
N GLY A 686 1.16 -5.01 -1.19
CA GLY A 686 1.74 -4.79 -2.51
C GLY A 686 2.29 -3.38 -2.65
N GLN A 687 3.25 -3.17 -3.55
CA GLN A 687 3.62 -1.82 -3.98
C GLN A 687 2.40 -1.12 -4.60
N GLN A 688 2.12 0.12 -4.20
CA GLN A 688 0.93 0.83 -4.67
C GLN A 688 0.96 1.14 -6.17
N HIS A 689 -0.24 1.38 -6.73
CA HIS A 689 -0.50 1.83 -8.11
C HIS A 689 -0.11 0.86 -9.25
N GLY A 690 0.93 0.05 -9.07
CA GLY A 690 1.42 -0.89 -10.08
C GLY A 690 0.39 -1.97 -10.42
N SER A 691 0.30 -2.35 -11.69
CA SER A 691 -0.83 -3.16 -12.20
C SER A 691 -0.44 -4.34 -13.08
N VAL A 692 -1.27 -5.38 -13.01
CA VAL A 692 -1.12 -6.67 -13.69
C VAL A 692 -2.37 -6.95 -14.53
N TYR A 693 -2.17 -7.29 -15.80
CA TYR A 693 -3.24 -7.40 -16.81
C TYR A 693 -3.43 -8.86 -17.24
N LEU A 694 -4.41 -9.55 -16.67
CA LEU A 694 -4.65 -10.97 -16.85
C LEU A 694 -5.54 -11.28 -18.07
N SER A 695 -5.28 -12.40 -18.73
CA SER A 695 -6.07 -12.92 -19.86
C SER A 695 -7.28 -13.71 -19.38
N THR A 696 -8.16 -14.12 -20.31
CA THR A 696 -9.26 -15.05 -20.00
C THR A 696 -8.76 -16.40 -19.48
N ALA A 697 -7.57 -16.88 -19.89
CA ALA A 697 -7.01 -18.12 -19.32
C ALA A 697 -6.82 -18.03 -17.79
N ALA A 698 -6.60 -16.82 -17.27
CA ALA A 698 -6.42 -16.56 -15.85
C ALA A 698 -7.72 -16.46 -15.03
N THR A 699 -8.90 -16.42 -15.65
CA THR A 699 -10.17 -16.57 -14.91
C THR A 699 -10.45 -18.03 -14.58
N ASP A 700 -9.88 -18.94 -15.38
CA ASP A 700 -10.20 -20.35 -15.36
C ASP A 700 -9.07 -21.16 -14.70
N HIS A 701 -7.81 -20.84 -15.01
CA HIS A 701 -6.60 -21.52 -14.52
C HIS A 701 -5.48 -20.54 -14.14
N LEU A 702 -5.63 -19.81 -13.02
CA LEU A 702 -4.56 -18.93 -12.49
C LEU A 702 -3.41 -19.72 -11.84
N LEU A 703 -3.67 -20.97 -11.42
CA LEU A 703 -2.72 -21.93 -10.85
C LEU A 703 -2.79 -23.25 -11.65
N PRO A 704 -1.74 -24.08 -11.62
CA PRO A 704 -1.76 -25.43 -12.18
C PRO A 704 -2.64 -26.37 -11.36
N ASP A 705 -3.23 -27.37 -12.04
CA ASP A 705 -3.89 -28.51 -11.39
C ASP A 705 -2.89 -29.50 -10.77
N ASP A 706 -1.66 -29.56 -11.32
CA ASP A 706 -0.52 -30.30 -10.79
C ASP A 706 0.22 -29.43 -9.76
N ASP A 707 0.37 -29.91 -8.53
CA ASP A 707 1.07 -29.20 -7.47
C ASP A 707 2.59 -29.20 -7.66
N ASN A 708 3.15 -29.97 -8.61
CA ASN A 708 4.57 -30.15 -8.78
C ASN A 708 5.28 -29.13 -9.71
N VAL A 709 4.88 -27.86 -9.68
CA VAL A 709 5.47 -26.79 -10.52
C VAL A 709 6.66 -26.09 -9.84
N ASP A 710 7.85 -26.20 -10.43
CA ASP A 710 9.11 -25.60 -9.93
C ASP A 710 9.07 -24.07 -9.82
N ASP A 711 8.55 -23.38 -10.84
CA ASP A 711 8.40 -21.91 -10.90
C ASP A 711 7.02 -21.55 -11.43
N LEU A 712 6.17 -21.05 -10.53
CA LEU A 712 4.78 -20.71 -10.82
C LEU A 712 4.64 -19.53 -11.79
N GLY A 713 5.48 -18.50 -11.66
CA GLY A 713 5.43 -17.34 -12.56
C GLY A 713 5.86 -17.72 -13.98
N LYS A 714 6.86 -18.59 -14.11
CA LYS A 714 7.25 -19.18 -15.40
C LYS A 714 6.09 -19.99 -16.01
N TRP A 715 5.45 -20.86 -15.24
CA TRP A 715 4.28 -21.62 -15.70
C TRP A 715 3.13 -20.70 -16.17
N GLN A 716 2.86 -19.61 -15.43
CA GLN A 716 1.86 -18.61 -15.82
C GLN A 716 2.21 -17.88 -17.14
N LEU A 717 3.49 -17.62 -17.42
CA LEU A 717 3.94 -17.10 -18.72
C LEU A 717 3.75 -18.10 -19.86
N GLU A 718 4.13 -19.36 -19.63
CA GLU A 718 4.04 -20.45 -20.62
C GLU A 718 2.57 -20.79 -20.96
N ASN A 719 1.64 -20.59 -20.02
CA ASN A 719 0.19 -20.81 -20.21
C ASN A 719 -0.61 -19.52 -20.55
N GLY A 720 0.07 -18.40 -20.84
CA GLY A 720 -0.60 -17.20 -21.37
C GLY A 720 -1.51 -16.45 -20.37
N VAL A 721 -1.28 -16.60 -19.07
CA VAL A 721 -2.06 -15.96 -17.98
C VAL A 721 -2.02 -14.43 -18.05
N PHE A 722 -0.96 -13.84 -18.62
CA PHE A 722 -0.77 -12.39 -18.73
C PHE A 722 -1.02 -11.89 -20.15
N THR A 723 -1.87 -10.86 -20.31
CA THR A 723 -2.00 -10.09 -21.57
C THR A 723 -0.90 -9.05 -21.75
N VAL A 724 -0.37 -8.51 -20.63
CA VAL A 724 0.80 -7.64 -20.59
C VAL A 724 1.82 -8.31 -19.68
N LYS A 725 2.98 -8.71 -20.23
CA LYS A 725 4.00 -9.44 -19.48
C LYS A 725 4.63 -8.59 -18.40
N ASP A 726 5.01 -7.36 -18.75
CA ASP A 726 5.68 -6.40 -17.87
C ASP A 726 4.70 -5.26 -17.54
N GLY A 727 4.17 -5.25 -16.32
CA GLY A 727 3.18 -4.26 -15.87
C GLY A 727 3.86 -2.98 -15.37
N PRO A 728 3.25 -1.79 -15.54
CA PRO A 728 3.79 -0.54 -15.01
C PRO A 728 3.75 -0.55 -13.48
N ILE A 729 4.69 0.15 -12.86
CA ILE A 729 4.82 0.24 -11.39
C ILE A 729 4.87 1.69 -10.91
N TRP A 730 4.91 1.91 -9.59
CA TRP A 730 4.81 3.26 -8.99
C TRP A 730 5.86 4.28 -9.46
N MET A 731 6.98 3.82 -10.04
CA MET A 731 8.03 4.67 -10.61
C MET A 731 7.71 5.19 -12.03
N ASP A 732 6.61 4.77 -12.65
CA ASP A 732 6.24 5.19 -14.01
C ASP A 732 5.76 6.65 -14.06
N THR A 733 6.29 7.41 -15.01
CA THR A 733 6.00 8.84 -15.22
C THR A 733 5.54 9.15 -16.65
N SER A 734 5.11 8.13 -17.40
CA SER A 734 4.93 8.20 -18.86
C SER A 734 3.52 8.63 -19.34
N THR A 735 2.65 9.07 -18.44
CA THR A 735 1.20 9.27 -18.65
C THR A 735 0.71 10.70 -18.40
N SER A 736 1.59 11.69 -18.39
CA SER A 736 1.22 13.10 -18.14
C SER A 736 0.27 13.69 -19.20
N ALA A 737 0.00 12.98 -20.31
CA ALA A 737 -1.09 13.33 -21.24
C ALA A 737 -2.44 12.85 -20.68
N GLU A 738 -2.54 11.57 -20.33
CA GLU A 738 -3.71 10.93 -19.71
C GLU A 738 -4.15 11.64 -18.43
N CYS A 739 -3.20 12.06 -17.59
CA CYS A 739 -3.51 12.81 -16.36
C CYS A 739 -4.25 14.13 -16.66
N ARG A 740 -3.76 14.92 -17.63
CA ARG A 740 -4.39 16.18 -18.05
C ARG A 740 -5.75 15.96 -18.72
N GLU A 741 -5.90 14.87 -19.47
CA GLU A 741 -7.19 14.50 -20.05
C GLU A 741 -8.22 14.11 -18.98
N LEU A 742 -7.83 13.32 -17.97
CA LEU A 742 -8.70 12.92 -16.86
C LEU A 742 -9.10 14.14 -16.00
N GLU A 743 -8.16 15.02 -15.68
CA GLU A 743 -8.46 16.28 -14.98
C GLU A 743 -9.39 17.16 -15.81
N SER A 744 -9.14 17.33 -17.10
CA SER A 744 -10.00 18.11 -17.99
C SER A 744 -11.40 17.51 -18.16
N TYR A 745 -11.56 16.18 -18.04
CA TYR A 745 -12.86 15.51 -18.09
C TYR A 745 -13.68 15.72 -16.80
N ILE A 746 -13.02 15.75 -15.63
CA ILE A 746 -13.68 15.92 -14.32
C ILE A 746 -13.85 17.40 -13.91
N GLY A 747 -13.20 18.33 -14.63
CA GLY A 747 -13.34 19.78 -14.40
C GLY A 747 -12.19 20.41 -13.60
N GLY A 748 -11.04 19.75 -13.54
CA GLY A 748 -9.82 20.24 -12.91
C GLY A 748 -9.23 19.28 -11.87
N SER A 749 -7.98 19.54 -11.48
CA SER A 749 -7.27 18.79 -10.43
C SER A 749 -7.99 18.81 -9.09
N ASP A 750 -8.60 19.94 -8.71
CA ASP A 750 -9.36 20.08 -7.45
C ASP A 750 -10.64 19.22 -7.44
N ALA A 751 -11.33 19.15 -8.57
CA ALA A 751 -12.54 18.33 -8.73
C ALA A 751 -12.20 16.83 -8.65
N LEU A 752 -11.12 16.41 -9.30
CA LEU A 752 -10.62 15.04 -9.23
C LEU A 752 -10.08 14.67 -7.83
N ALA A 753 -9.42 15.61 -7.15
CA ALA A 753 -8.95 15.44 -5.78
C ALA A 753 -10.11 15.30 -4.79
N LYS A 754 -11.13 16.15 -4.89
CA LYS A 754 -12.34 16.06 -4.07
C LYS A 754 -13.11 14.74 -4.26
N LEU A 755 -13.09 14.19 -5.47
CA LEU A 755 -13.78 12.94 -5.81
C LEU A 755 -12.96 11.68 -5.41
N THR A 756 -11.66 11.67 -5.70
CA THR A 756 -10.80 10.45 -5.64
C THR A 756 -9.69 10.51 -4.60
N GLY A 757 -9.55 11.61 -3.85
CA GLY A 757 -8.57 11.79 -2.78
C GLY A 757 -7.22 12.36 -3.21
N SER A 758 -6.99 12.56 -4.51
CA SER A 758 -5.78 13.19 -5.08
C SER A 758 -6.05 13.67 -6.51
N LYS A 759 -5.22 14.59 -7.03
CA LYS A 759 -5.22 14.96 -8.45
C LYS A 759 -4.81 13.77 -9.36
N ALA A 760 -4.72 13.98 -10.67
CA ALA A 760 -4.17 12.94 -11.54
C ALA A 760 -2.64 12.88 -11.40
N TRP A 761 -2.14 11.66 -11.20
CA TRP A 761 -0.71 11.38 -11.11
C TRP A 761 -0.32 10.24 -12.05
N GLU A 762 0.86 10.32 -12.64
CA GLU A 762 1.24 9.47 -13.76
C GLU A 762 1.22 7.98 -13.42
N ARG A 763 1.78 7.64 -12.27
CA ARG A 763 1.79 6.28 -11.72
C ARG A 763 0.40 5.73 -11.39
N PHE A 764 -0.63 6.58 -11.20
CA PHE A 764 -1.95 6.14 -10.75
C PHE A 764 -2.65 5.31 -11.83
N THR A 765 -3.23 4.19 -11.40
CA THR A 765 -3.55 3.09 -12.29
C THR A 765 -4.60 3.43 -13.36
N GLY A 766 -5.55 4.33 -13.08
CA GLY A 766 -6.51 4.80 -14.08
C GLY A 766 -5.84 5.46 -15.29
N ASN A 767 -4.77 6.23 -15.06
CA ASN A 767 -3.99 6.89 -16.12
C ASN A 767 -3.18 5.86 -16.93
N GLN A 768 -2.59 4.87 -16.25
CA GLN A 768 -1.90 3.74 -16.89
C GLN A 768 -2.84 2.86 -17.72
N ILE A 769 -4.07 2.60 -17.24
CA ILE A 769 -5.11 1.89 -17.99
C ILE A 769 -5.56 2.69 -19.22
N LEU A 770 -5.73 4.01 -19.09
CA LEU A 770 -6.10 4.88 -20.22
C LEU A 770 -5.02 4.88 -21.32
N LYS A 771 -3.73 4.98 -20.94
CA LYS A 771 -2.59 4.83 -21.86
C LYS A 771 -2.60 3.47 -22.53
N PHE A 772 -2.70 2.39 -21.76
CA PHE A 772 -2.74 1.01 -22.27
C PHE A 772 -3.87 0.79 -23.27
N ARG A 773 -5.08 1.31 -22.98
CA ARG A 773 -6.22 1.26 -23.92
C ARG A 773 -5.94 2.02 -25.21
N LYS A 774 -5.35 3.23 -25.15
CA LYS A 774 -5.01 4.03 -26.35
C LYS A 774 -3.95 3.33 -27.21
N GLN A 775 -2.86 2.86 -26.59
CA GLN A 775 -1.69 2.32 -27.28
C GLN A 775 -1.87 0.86 -27.72
N SER A 776 -2.77 0.11 -27.08
CA SER A 776 -2.92 -1.34 -27.30
C SER A 776 -4.36 -1.81 -27.05
N SER A 777 -5.33 -1.10 -27.64
CA SER A 777 -6.78 -1.38 -27.54
C SER A 777 -7.13 -2.86 -27.72
N GLY A 778 -6.65 -3.50 -28.79
CA GLY A 778 -6.89 -4.92 -29.05
C GLY A 778 -6.30 -5.88 -28.00
N VAL A 779 -5.31 -5.45 -27.21
CA VAL A 779 -4.79 -6.19 -26.05
C VAL A 779 -5.67 -5.93 -24.83
N TYR A 780 -5.99 -4.66 -24.55
CA TYR A 780 -6.91 -4.25 -23.47
C TYR A 780 -8.29 -4.93 -23.57
N GLU A 781 -8.80 -5.13 -24.78
CA GLU A 781 -10.05 -5.86 -25.00
C GLU A 781 -9.96 -7.34 -24.59
N ARG A 782 -8.81 -7.98 -24.83
CA ARG A 782 -8.52 -9.38 -24.41
C ARG A 782 -8.11 -9.51 -22.93
N THR A 783 -7.82 -8.42 -22.24
CA THR A 783 -7.58 -8.42 -20.79
C THR A 783 -8.89 -8.71 -20.06
N ALA A 784 -9.02 -9.88 -19.46
CA ALA A 784 -10.20 -10.27 -18.67
C ALA A 784 -10.20 -9.64 -17.27
N ARG A 785 -9.00 -9.40 -16.69
CA ARG A 785 -8.87 -8.76 -15.37
C ARG A 785 -7.70 -7.80 -15.30
N ILE A 786 -7.86 -6.73 -14.54
CA ILE A 786 -6.82 -5.79 -14.16
C ILE A 786 -6.73 -5.81 -12.62
N CYS A 787 -5.57 -6.17 -12.10
CA CYS A 787 -5.27 -6.22 -10.67
C CYS A 787 -4.21 -5.17 -10.31
N LEU A 788 -4.19 -4.73 -9.06
CA LEU A 788 -2.99 -4.11 -8.48
C LEU A 788 -2.01 -5.22 -8.07
N VAL A 789 -0.74 -4.90 -7.81
CA VAL A 789 0.23 -5.91 -7.29
C VAL A 789 -0.28 -6.55 -5.99
N SER A 790 -0.93 -5.77 -5.13
CA SER A 790 -1.61 -6.24 -3.91
C SER A 790 -2.67 -7.30 -4.20
N SER A 791 -3.70 -6.97 -5.00
CA SER A 791 -4.78 -7.90 -5.33
C SER A 791 -4.34 -9.04 -6.25
N PHE A 792 -3.29 -8.88 -7.04
CA PHE A 792 -2.69 -9.96 -7.82
C PHE A 792 -2.07 -11.03 -6.91
N CYS A 793 -1.22 -10.64 -5.94
CA CYS A 793 -0.65 -11.60 -4.99
C CYS A 793 -1.71 -12.30 -4.13
N ALA A 794 -2.78 -11.59 -3.75
CA ALA A 794 -3.95 -12.21 -3.12
C ALA A 794 -4.64 -13.22 -4.05
N SER A 795 -4.79 -12.90 -5.34
CA SER A 795 -5.37 -13.80 -6.36
C SER A 795 -4.57 -15.09 -6.50
N VAL A 796 -3.24 -14.99 -6.50
CA VAL A 796 -2.32 -16.14 -6.61
C VAL A 796 -2.45 -17.08 -5.39
N LEU A 797 -2.75 -16.56 -4.19
CA LEU A 797 -3.06 -17.40 -3.02
C LEU A 797 -4.47 -18.04 -3.10
N LEU A 798 -5.45 -17.34 -3.67
CA LEU A 798 -6.83 -17.81 -3.82
C LEU A 798 -7.03 -18.81 -4.97
N GLY A 799 -6.15 -18.78 -5.98
CA GLY A 799 -6.29 -19.55 -7.21
C GLY A 799 -7.25 -18.94 -8.22
N HIS A 800 -7.82 -17.77 -7.94
CA HIS A 800 -8.72 -17.02 -8.83
C HIS A 800 -8.55 -15.51 -8.62
N PRO A 801 -8.96 -14.66 -9.58
CA PRO A 801 -8.80 -13.21 -9.45
C PRO A 801 -9.59 -12.58 -8.28
N ALA A 802 -8.88 -11.87 -7.41
CA ALA A 802 -9.40 -11.10 -6.29
C ALA A 802 -9.95 -9.73 -6.72
N ARG A 803 -10.61 -9.03 -5.78
CA ARG A 803 -10.99 -7.61 -5.87
C ARG A 803 -9.88 -6.74 -5.27
N VAL A 804 -9.85 -5.46 -5.64
CA VAL A 804 -8.99 -4.44 -4.99
C VAL A 804 -9.65 -4.00 -3.66
N ASP A 805 -8.87 -3.70 -2.62
CA ASP A 805 -9.38 -3.22 -1.32
C ASP A 805 -9.57 -1.69 -1.31
N TYR A 806 -10.42 -1.16 -0.41
CA TYR A 806 -10.75 0.27 -0.37
C TYR A 806 -9.51 1.17 -0.26
N SER A 807 -8.51 0.76 0.50
CA SER A 807 -7.33 1.59 0.77
C SER A 807 -6.43 1.71 -0.46
N ASP A 808 -6.19 0.61 -1.18
CA ASP A 808 -5.34 0.64 -2.39
C ASP A 808 -6.11 1.10 -3.64
N ALA A 809 -7.44 0.90 -3.69
CA ALA A 809 -8.32 1.40 -4.75
C ALA A 809 -8.34 2.93 -4.86
N ALA A 810 -8.14 3.64 -3.76
CA ALA A 810 -7.95 5.09 -3.74
C ALA A 810 -6.64 5.53 -4.45
N GLY A 811 -5.63 4.64 -4.51
CA GLY A 811 -4.39 4.83 -5.28
C GLY A 811 -4.54 4.75 -6.80
N MET A 812 -5.76 4.74 -7.35
CA MET A 812 -6.01 4.49 -8.78
C MET A 812 -6.60 5.69 -9.55
N ASN A 813 -7.05 6.76 -8.88
CA ASN A 813 -7.93 7.82 -9.44
C ASN A 813 -9.25 7.27 -10.04
N LEU A 814 -9.68 6.04 -9.70
CA LEU A 814 -10.91 5.42 -10.21
C LEU A 814 -12.04 5.34 -9.17
N MET A 815 -11.70 5.23 -7.88
CA MET A 815 -12.67 5.10 -6.80
C MET A 815 -13.14 6.48 -6.33
N GLU A 816 -14.45 6.63 -6.13
CA GLU A 816 -15.00 7.75 -5.39
C GLU A 816 -14.86 7.47 -3.88
N LEU A 817 -14.20 8.37 -3.14
CA LEU A 817 -14.00 8.19 -1.69
C LEU A 817 -15.30 8.28 -0.88
N SER A 818 -16.27 9.10 -1.33
CA SER A 818 -17.53 9.32 -0.61
C SER A 818 -18.39 8.04 -0.53
N SER A 819 -18.33 7.22 -1.57
CA SER A 819 -19.17 6.03 -1.76
C SER A 819 -18.38 4.72 -1.66
N LEU A 820 -17.04 4.77 -1.66
CA LEU A 820 -16.12 3.62 -1.71
C LEU A 820 -16.37 2.68 -2.90
N ASN A 821 -16.99 3.20 -3.95
CA ASN A 821 -17.29 2.51 -5.20
C ASN A 821 -16.46 3.11 -6.35
N TRP A 822 -16.30 2.36 -7.44
CA TRP A 822 -15.73 2.90 -8.68
C TRP A 822 -16.64 4.00 -9.25
N SER A 823 -16.08 5.17 -9.52
CA SER A 823 -16.79 6.26 -10.18
C SER A 823 -17.20 5.82 -11.58
N ARG A 824 -18.51 5.68 -11.83
CA ARG A 824 -19.04 5.24 -13.13
C ARG A 824 -18.64 6.21 -14.25
N GLY A 825 -18.58 7.50 -13.97
CA GLY A 825 -18.12 8.52 -14.93
C GLY A 825 -16.65 8.31 -15.32
N ILE A 826 -15.74 8.25 -14.33
CA ILE A 826 -14.32 8.02 -14.61
C ILE A 826 -14.10 6.67 -15.30
N CYS A 827 -14.75 5.60 -14.84
CA CYS A 827 -14.55 4.27 -15.44
C CYS A 827 -15.06 4.22 -16.89
N GLY A 828 -16.18 4.89 -17.20
CA GLY A 828 -16.66 5.00 -18.58
C GLY A 828 -15.71 5.81 -19.49
N PHE A 829 -15.09 6.87 -18.97
CA PHE A 829 -14.09 7.66 -19.68
C PHE A 829 -12.78 6.87 -19.93
N VAL A 830 -12.28 6.19 -18.90
CA VAL A 830 -11.04 5.38 -18.99
C VAL A 830 -11.24 4.17 -19.91
N ASP A 831 -12.41 3.52 -19.87
CA ASP A 831 -12.77 2.41 -20.77
C ASP A 831 -13.08 2.85 -22.20
N GLY A 832 -13.68 4.02 -22.38
CA GLY A 832 -14.11 4.53 -23.68
C GLY A 832 -15.32 3.81 -24.31
N ARG A 833 -15.92 2.79 -23.66
CA ARG A 833 -17.20 2.19 -24.07
C ARG A 833 -18.25 2.29 -22.97
N THR A 834 -18.05 1.64 -21.83
CA THR A 834 -19.01 1.67 -20.71
C THR A 834 -18.33 1.59 -19.35
N SER A 835 -18.97 2.16 -18.33
CA SER A 835 -18.48 2.04 -16.95
C SER A 835 -18.37 0.59 -16.48
N ASP A 836 -19.32 -0.26 -16.88
CA ASP A 836 -19.41 -1.64 -16.41
C ASP A 836 -18.36 -2.55 -17.07
N ALA A 837 -17.83 -2.20 -18.24
CA ALA A 837 -16.75 -2.95 -18.89
C ALA A 837 -15.44 -2.89 -18.07
N LEU A 838 -15.00 -1.69 -17.65
CA LEU A 838 -13.82 -1.55 -16.78
C LEU A 838 -14.12 -1.99 -15.34
N ILE A 839 -15.31 -1.73 -14.80
CA ILE A 839 -15.68 -2.24 -13.47
C ILE A 839 -15.65 -3.78 -13.44
N SER A 840 -16.08 -4.46 -14.51
CA SER A 840 -15.95 -5.92 -14.65
C SER A 840 -14.49 -6.37 -14.69
N LYS A 841 -13.64 -5.69 -15.49
CA LYS A 841 -12.19 -5.92 -15.53
C LYS A 841 -11.51 -5.68 -14.18
N LEU A 842 -12.00 -4.78 -13.34
CA LEU A 842 -11.51 -4.56 -11.96
C LEU A 842 -12.07 -5.58 -10.94
N GLY A 843 -13.10 -6.34 -11.31
CA GLY A 843 -13.69 -7.41 -10.51
C GLY A 843 -15.01 -7.07 -9.80
N GLY A 844 -15.77 -6.11 -10.32
CA GLY A 844 -16.84 -5.45 -9.59
C GLY A 844 -16.28 -4.38 -8.66
N GLN A 845 -17.08 -3.95 -7.68
CA GLN A 845 -16.72 -2.84 -6.79
C GLN A 845 -15.52 -3.15 -5.87
N PRO A 846 -14.82 -2.13 -5.34
CA PRO A 846 -13.80 -2.30 -4.30
C PRO A 846 -14.32 -3.12 -3.09
N ALA A 847 -13.41 -3.71 -2.31
CA ALA A 847 -13.73 -4.56 -1.16
C ALA A 847 -13.25 -3.98 0.18
N ASP A 848 -13.90 -4.36 1.26
CA ASP A 848 -13.48 -4.04 2.63
C ASP A 848 -12.09 -4.61 2.94
N SER A 849 -11.17 -3.72 3.31
CA SER A 849 -9.79 -4.03 3.71
C SER A 849 -9.69 -5.08 4.83
N MET A 850 -10.69 -5.20 5.70
CA MET A 850 -10.77 -6.23 6.74
C MET A 850 -11.70 -7.41 6.40
N ALA A 851 -12.13 -7.55 5.14
CA ALA A 851 -12.87 -8.75 4.71
C ALA A 851 -11.92 -9.90 4.34
N ILE A 852 -12.43 -11.12 4.46
CA ILE A 852 -11.81 -12.32 3.89
C ILE A 852 -12.20 -12.40 2.41
N ALA A 853 -11.21 -12.60 1.55
CA ALA A 853 -11.38 -12.75 0.11
C ALA A 853 -11.74 -14.19 -0.30
N GLY A 854 -11.30 -15.18 0.49
CA GLY A 854 -11.59 -16.60 0.32
C GLY A 854 -10.66 -17.47 1.17
N THR A 855 -10.62 -18.77 0.89
CA THR A 855 -9.62 -19.71 1.43
C THR A 855 -8.44 -19.88 0.49
N VAL A 856 -7.27 -20.27 1.00
CA VAL A 856 -6.09 -20.55 0.18
C VAL A 856 -6.35 -21.73 -0.78
N ALA A 857 -5.85 -21.65 -2.02
CA ALA A 857 -6.14 -22.62 -3.07
C ALA A 857 -5.62 -24.04 -2.76
N PRO A 858 -6.27 -25.11 -3.28
CA PRO A 858 -5.82 -26.50 -3.10
C PRO A 858 -4.36 -26.75 -3.46
N TYR A 859 -3.84 -26.08 -4.51
CA TYR A 859 -2.42 -26.08 -4.90
C TYR A 859 -1.47 -25.82 -3.71
N TRP A 860 -1.75 -24.79 -2.90
CA TRP A 860 -0.91 -24.44 -1.74
C TRP A 860 -1.11 -25.43 -0.58
N GLN A 861 -2.33 -25.96 -0.41
CA GLN A 861 -2.65 -26.97 0.60
C GLN A 861 -1.88 -28.29 0.34
N GLN A 862 -1.79 -28.70 -0.92
CA GLN A 862 -1.09 -29.92 -1.35
C GLN A 862 0.43 -29.71 -1.32
N ARG A 863 0.95 -28.69 -2.03
CA ARG A 863 2.40 -28.47 -2.20
C ARG A 863 3.12 -28.11 -0.90
N TYR A 864 2.46 -27.41 0.03
CA TYR A 864 3.09 -26.82 1.22
C TYR A 864 2.35 -27.10 2.54
N GLY A 865 1.32 -27.96 2.56
CA GLY A 865 0.64 -28.36 3.79
C GLY A 865 -0.19 -27.26 4.47
N PHE A 866 -0.58 -26.18 3.76
CA PHE A 866 -1.50 -25.19 4.32
C PHE A 866 -2.84 -25.83 4.70
N SER A 867 -3.42 -25.40 5.83
CA SER A 867 -4.73 -25.87 6.28
C SER A 867 -5.85 -25.48 5.28
N PRO A 868 -6.82 -26.36 4.96
CA PRO A 868 -7.95 -26.03 4.09
C PRO A 868 -8.85 -24.89 4.59
N VAL A 869 -8.79 -24.55 5.88
CA VAL A 869 -9.48 -23.38 6.46
C VAL A 869 -8.61 -22.13 6.57
N CYS A 870 -7.36 -22.19 6.08
CA CYS A 870 -6.47 -21.02 6.00
C CYS A 870 -7.11 -19.98 5.07
N SER A 871 -7.45 -18.83 5.64
CA SER A 871 -8.13 -17.75 4.93
C SER A 871 -7.14 -16.80 4.26
N VAL A 872 -7.56 -16.10 3.21
CA VAL A 872 -6.82 -15.00 2.59
C VAL A 872 -7.63 -13.72 2.81
N ASN A 873 -7.09 -12.76 3.54
CA ASN A 873 -7.62 -11.40 3.66
C ASN A 873 -7.33 -10.63 2.36
N TYR A 874 -8.16 -9.66 1.98
CA TYR A 874 -7.82 -8.77 0.85
C TYR A 874 -6.49 -8.03 1.15
N TRP A 875 -5.52 -8.09 0.24
CA TRP A 875 -4.25 -7.37 0.38
C TRP A 875 -4.46 -5.86 0.14
N SER A 876 -3.48 -5.03 0.53
CA SER A 876 -3.52 -3.57 0.31
C SER A 876 -2.16 -3.01 -0.12
N GLY A 877 -2.09 -1.70 -0.27
CA GLY A 877 -0.88 -0.94 -0.51
C GLY A 877 0.11 -0.99 0.66
N ASP A 878 1.39 -0.80 0.33
CA ASP A 878 2.48 -0.73 1.30
C ASP A 878 2.34 0.43 2.31
N ASN A 879 2.03 1.66 1.90
CA ASN A 879 1.87 2.79 2.83
C ASN A 879 0.68 2.61 3.81
N PRO A 880 -0.53 2.20 3.36
CA PRO A 880 -1.62 1.84 4.27
C PRO A 880 -1.25 0.72 5.25
N CYS A 881 -0.58 -0.33 4.80
CA CYS A 881 -0.13 -1.40 5.68
C CYS A 881 0.97 -0.93 6.65
N ALA A 882 1.93 -0.09 6.19
CA ALA A 882 2.97 0.47 7.04
C ALA A 882 2.40 1.35 8.16
N ALA A 883 1.36 2.15 7.90
CA ALA A 883 0.66 2.89 8.94
C ALA A 883 0.16 1.96 10.06
N VAL A 884 -0.53 0.87 9.72
CA VAL A 884 -1.02 -0.12 10.68
C VAL A 884 0.12 -0.81 11.42
N GLY A 885 1.20 -1.19 10.73
CA GLY A 885 2.36 -1.86 11.32
C GLY A 885 3.18 -0.97 12.25
N MET A 886 3.18 0.34 12.01
CA MET A 886 3.76 1.36 12.91
C MET A 886 2.81 1.77 14.04
N GLY A 887 1.55 1.31 14.02
CA GLY A 887 0.57 1.60 15.06
C GLY A 887 -0.15 2.95 14.96
N LEU A 888 -0.21 3.54 13.76
CA LEU A 888 -1.16 4.62 13.44
C LEU A 888 -2.57 4.00 13.44
N LEU A 889 -3.37 4.33 14.46
CA LEU A 889 -4.71 3.75 14.68
C LEU A 889 -5.77 4.76 15.14
N ASN A 890 -5.35 5.93 15.61
CA ASN A 890 -6.19 6.96 16.20
C ASN A 890 -6.13 8.23 15.35
N SER A 891 -7.22 8.97 15.28
CA SER A 891 -7.27 10.25 14.58
C SER A 891 -6.22 11.22 15.13
N GLY A 892 -5.46 11.84 14.24
CA GLY A 892 -4.32 12.67 14.59
C GLY A 892 -3.01 11.92 14.86
N ASP A 893 -2.93 10.59 14.78
CA ASP A 893 -1.64 9.88 14.75
C ASP A 893 -0.88 10.17 13.44
N ILE A 894 0.41 10.47 13.54
CA ILE A 894 1.28 10.87 12.42
C ILE A 894 2.53 10.00 12.36
N LEU A 895 2.96 9.63 11.15
CA LEU A 895 4.23 8.97 10.84
C LEU A 895 5.02 9.76 9.80
N VAL A 896 6.25 10.15 10.13
CA VAL A 896 7.22 10.72 9.19
C VAL A 896 8.28 9.68 8.84
N SER A 897 8.33 9.25 7.58
CA SER A 897 9.43 8.45 7.04
C SER A 897 10.45 9.36 6.36
N LEU A 898 11.68 9.38 6.90
CA LEU A 898 12.78 10.23 6.43
C LEU A 898 13.77 9.39 5.60
N GLY A 899 13.47 9.21 4.31
CA GLY A 899 14.21 8.38 3.37
C GLY A 899 14.82 9.18 2.21
N THR A 900 15.07 8.52 1.08
CA THR A 900 15.54 9.17 -0.17
C THR A 900 14.56 10.28 -0.60
N SER A 901 13.28 9.92 -0.66
CA SER A 901 12.12 10.80 -0.52
C SER A 901 11.67 10.82 0.94
N ASP A 902 11.03 11.91 1.37
CA ASP A 902 10.35 11.96 2.67
C ASP A 902 8.84 11.77 2.50
N THR A 903 8.21 10.96 3.36
CA THR A 903 6.76 10.69 3.32
C THR A 903 6.17 10.97 4.70
N CYS A 904 5.04 11.69 4.75
CA CYS A 904 4.30 11.93 5.98
C CYS A 904 2.89 11.35 5.88
N LEU A 905 2.53 10.44 6.79
CA LEU A 905 1.19 9.86 6.91
C LEU A 905 0.48 10.47 8.13
N CYS A 906 -0.80 10.83 8.02
CA CYS A 906 -1.63 11.29 9.12
C CYS A 906 -3.00 10.58 9.10
N VAL A 907 -3.42 10.02 10.22
CA VAL A 907 -4.76 9.43 10.36
C VAL A 907 -5.80 10.53 10.53
N LEU A 908 -6.82 10.53 9.69
CA LEU A 908 -7.94 11.48 9.74
C LEU A 908 -9.19 10.82 10.34
N PRO A 909 -10.02 11.55 11.12
CA PRO A 909 -11.27 11.02 11.68
C PRO A 909 -12.33 10.73 10.60
N SER A 910 -12.27 11.43 9.47
CA SER A 910 -13.23 11.39 8.37
C SER A 910 -12.57 11.82 7.05
N MET A 911 -13.32 11.78 5.96
CA MET A 911 -12.86 12.28 4.65
C MET A 911 -12.70 13.82 4.70
N PRO A 912 -11.59 14.38 4.20
CA PRO A 912 -11.42 15.83 4.12
C PRO A 912 -12.42 16.46 3.14
N LEU A 913 -12.97 17.62 3.49
CA LEU A 913 -14.00 18.32 2.70
C LEU A 913 -13.47 18.87 1.35
N SER A 914 -12.16 19.15 1.30
CA SER A 914 -11.45 19.71 0.15
C SER A 914 -9.98 19.29 0.20
N PRO A 915 -9.64 18.01 -0.07
CA PRO A 915 -8.26 17.54 -0.06
C PRO A 915 -7.38 18.34 -1.03
N PRO A 916 -6.21 18.82 -0.61
CA PRO A 916 -5.27 19.51 -1.50
C PRO A 916 -4.85 18.63 -2.68
N PRO A 917 -4.80 19.14 -3.92
CA PRO A 917 -4.52 18.33 -5.12
C PRO A 917 -3.26 17.44 -5.03
N SER A 918 -2.17 17.94 -4.45
CA SER A 918 -0.90 17.21 -4.29
C SER A 918 -0.86 16.23 -3.09
N ALA A 919 -1.87 16.23 -2.22
CA ALA A 919 -2.00 15.23 -1.16
C ALA A 919 -2.68 13.96 -1.69
N PHE A 920 -2.53 12.85 -0.96
CA PHE A 920 -3.18 11.58 -1.25
C PHE A 920 -4.04 11.15 -0.08
N THR A 921 -5.32 10.86 -0.31
CA THR A 921 -6.26 10.44 0.73
C THR A 921 -6.70 9.00 0.48
N PHE A 922 -6.45 8.11 1.43
CA PHE A 922 -6.79 6.69 1.35
C PHE A 922 -7.72 6.30 2.52
N PRO A 923 -8.74 5.43 2.34
CA PRO A 923 -9.48 4.85 3.46
C PRO A 923 -8.55 4.09 4.43
N HIS A 924 -8.76 4.19 5.74
CA HIS A 924 -7.89 3.53 6.72
C HIS A 924 -8.14 2.01 6.76
N PRO A 925 -7.15 1.15 6.44
CA PRO A 925 -7.38 -0.27 6.11
C PRO A 925 -7.84 -1.13 7.30
N VAL A 926 -7.83 -0.60 8.52
CA VAL A 926 -8.34 -1.28 9.73
C VAL A 926 -9.28 -0.42 10.61
N LYS A 927 -9.63 0.81 10.18
CA LYS A 927 -10.51 1.71 10.95
C LYS A 927 -11.62 2.27 10.04
N PRO A 928 -12.79 1.59 9.95
CA PRO A 928 -13.88 2.03 9.09
C PRO A 928 -14.33 3.46 9.40
N GLY A 929 -14.49 4.28 8.36
CA GLY A 929 -14.85 5.70 8.46
C GLY A 929 -13.65 6.65 8.62
N SER A 930 -12.51 6.17 9.13
CA SER A 930 -11.26 6.92 9.18
C SER A 930 -10.48 6.83 7.87
N TYR A 931 -9.58 7.79 7.64
CA TYR A 931 -8.74 7.88 6.44
C TYR A 931 -7.27 8.07 6.82
N ILE A 932 -6.37 7.89 5.85
CA ILE A 932 -4.95 8.25 5.92
C ILE A 932 -4.72 9.33 4.87
N ALA A 933 -4.26 10.49 5.28
CA ALA A 933 -3.62 11.45 4.39
C ALA A 933 -2.13 11.09 4.25
N MET A 934 -1.63 11.07 3.02
CA MET A 934 -0.21 10.93 2.70
C MET A 934 0.27 12.17 1.97
N LEU A 935 1.38 12.73 2.45
CA LEU A 935 2.18 13.74 1.79
C LEU A 935 3.49 13.10 1.34
N VAL A 936 3.94 13.37 0.12
CA VAL A 936 5.19 12.83 -0.44
C VAL A 936 6.07 13.99 -0.90
N TYR A 937 7.35 13.92 -0.58
CA TYR A 937 8.36 14.90 -0.95
C TYR A 937 9.53 14.21 -1.64
N THR A 938 9.91 14.64 -2.84
CA THR A 938 10.99 14.00 -3.62
C THR A 938 12.37 14.33 -3.08
N ASN A 939 12.58 15.56 -2.58
CA ASN A 939 13.89 16.04 -2.14
C ASN A 939 14.14 15.72 -0.65
N GLY A 940 14.31 14.44 -0.30
CA GLY A 940 14.53 13.97 1.08
C GLY A 940 16.01 13.92 1.51
N ASP A 941 16.56 12.72 1.74
CA ASP A 941 17.91 12.53 2.29
C ASP A 941 19.03 13.04 1.36
N VAL A 942 18.80 13.06 0.04
CA VAL A 942 19.69 13.71 -0.93
C VAL A 942 19.96 15.16 -0.52
N THR A 943 18.92 15.88 -0.13
CA THR A 943 18.98 17.27 0.32
C THR A 943 19.80 17.42 1.60
N ARG A 944 19.53 16.57 2.60
CA ARG A 944 20.26 16.58 3.88
C ARG A 944 21.75 16.32 3.66
N ARG A 945 22.11 15.44 2.72
CA ARG A 945 23.52 15.20 2.32
C ARG A 945 24.15 16.38 1.59
N ILE A 946 23.43 17.06 0.69
CA ILE A 946 23.92 18.26 0.01
C ILE A 946 24.24 19.37 1.04
N VAL A 947 23.35 19.61 1.99
CA VAL A 947 23.56 20.61 3.06
C VAL A 947 24.67 20.19 4.02
N LYS A 948 24.77 18.90 4.35
CA LYS A 948 25.89 18.36 5.15
C LYS A 948 27.24 18.66 4.49
N GLY A 949 27.36 18.41 3.18
CA GLY A 949 28.63 18.45 2.47
C GLY A 949 29.59 17.39 3.03
N ASP A 950 30.86 17.73 3.17
CA ASP A 950 31.90 16.81 3.68
C ASP A 950 31.82 16.56 5.21
N ARG A 951 31.03 17.34 5.95
CA ARG A 951 30.86 17.24 7.42
C ARG A 951 30.34 15.88 7.86
N SER A 952 30.61 15.49 9.11
CA SER A 952 30.00 14.31 9.74
C SER A 952 28.50 14.55 10.05
N TRP A 953 27.77 13.48 10.37
CA TRP A 953 26.39 13.62 10.86
C TRP A 953 26.33 14.20 12.28
N ASP A 954 27.40 14.11 13.06
CA ASP A 954 27.50 14.72 14.39
C ASP A 954 27.72 16.24 14.24
N GLU A 955 28.60 16.66 13.33
CA GLU A 955 28.80 18.08 12.97
C GLU A 955 27.52 18.71 12.38
N PHE A 956 26.76 17.95 11.58
CA PHE A 956 25.42 18.36 11.13
C PHE A 956 24.45 18.52 12.30
N SER A 957 24.50 17.61 13.29
CA SER A 957 23.66 17.68 14.50
C SER A 957 24.00 18.89 15.36
N ASP A 958 25.29 19.15 15.59
CA ASP A 958 25.73 20.31 16.38
C ASP A 958 25.50 21.62 15.61
N SER A 959 25.54 21.62 14.28
CA SER A 959 25.08 22.75 13.46
C SER A 959 23.60 23.08 13.71
N ILE A 960 22.73 22.08 13.88
CA ILE A 960 21.33 22.30 14.28
C ILE A 960 21.25 22.78 15.73
N ARG A 961 22.03 22.18 16.64
CA ARG A 961 22.04 22.49 18.08
C ARG A 961 22.49 23.93 18.39
N LEU A 962 23.45 24.44 17.63
CA LEU A 962 24.07 25.76 17.83
C LEU A 962 23.35 26.91 17.10
N SER A 963 22.45 26.60 16.16
CA SER A 963 21.65 27.60 15.43
C SER A 963 20.31 27.85 16.11
N SER A 964 19.84 29.10 16.13
CA SER A 964 18.55 29.46 16.73
C SER A 964 17.38 29.03 15.85
N PRO A 965 16.26 28.54 16.44
CA PRO A 965 15.05 28.18 15.69
C PRO A 965 14.47 29.31 14.84
N GLY A 966 13.93 28.98 13.67
CA GLY A 966 12.98 29.82 12.93
C GLY A 966 13.57 30.96 12.08
N ASN A 967 14.87 31.21 12.15
CA ASN A 967 15.51 32.34 11.44
C ASN A 967 15.47 32.23 9.90
N CYS A 968 15.51 31.02 9.35
CA CYS A 968 15.66 30.75 7.91
C CYS A 968 15.01 29.41 7.55
N LEU A 969 14.28 29.35 6.43
CA LEU A 969 13.89 28.11 5.77
C LEU A 969 14.70 27.95 4.49
N THR A 970 15.04 26.73 4.08
CA THR A 970 15.68 26.47 2.78
C THR A 970 15.08 25.25 2.11
N LEU A 971 14.33 25.48 1.04
CA LEU A 971 13.76 24.44 0.19
C LEU A 971 14.73 24.12 -0.94
N PHE A 972 14.90 22.83 -1.25
CA PHE A 972 15.71 22.36 -2.37
C PHE A 972 14.82 21.69 -3.41
N THR A 973 15.02 22.07 -4.67
CA THR A 973 14.35 21.47 -5.83
C THR A 973 15.39 20.78 -6.72
N SER A 974 16.19 19.88 -6.12
CA SER A 974 17.21 19.09 -6.83
C SER A 974 16.61 18.14 -7.87
N THR A 975 15.35 17.76 -7.64
CA THR A 975 14.38 17.25 -8.62
C THR A 975 13.09 18.08 -8.48
N GLN A 976 12.15 17.93 -9.42
CA GLN A 976 10.79 18.49 -9.28
C GLN A 976 10.17 18.04 -7.95
N GLU A 977 9.65 18.98 -7.18
CA GLU A 977 9.05 18.75 -5.86
C GLU A 977 7.52 18.64 -5.96
N ILE A 978 6.94 17.79 -5.12
CA ILE A 978 5.49 17.48 -5.11
C ILE A 978 4.74 18.47 -4.19
N LEU A 979 5.36 18.85 -3.08
CA LEU A 979 4.85 19.73 -2.03
C LEU A 979 6.00 20.64 -1.52
N PRO A 980 5.94 21.97 -1.71
CA PRO A 980 5.10 22.65 -2.69
C PRO A 980 5.40 22.16 -4.11
N ALA A 981 4.40 22.25 -5.00
CA ALA A 981 4.56 21.83 -6.39
C ALA A 981 5.48 22.81 -7.16
N LEU A 982 6.77 22.49 -7.28
CA LEU A 982 7.81 23.32 -7.89
C LEU A 982 8.69 22.51 -8.84
N GLU A 983 9.07 23.11 -9.96
CA GLU A 983 10.01 22.52 -10.92
C GLU A 983 11.43 22.41 -10.34
N GLN A 984 12.27 21.58 -10.98
CA GLN A 984 13.70 21.49 -10.65
C GLN A 984 14.38 22.87 -10.74
N GLY A 985 15.39 23.13 -9.91
CA GLY A 985 16.18 24.36 -9.96
C GLY A 985 16.99 24.62 -8.69
N ASP A 986 17.65 25.78 -8.66
CA ASP A 986 18.47 26.23 -7.53
C ASP A 986 17.70 26.18 -6.20
N PRO A 987 18.35 25.78 -5.10
CA PRO A 987 17.73 25.83 -3.78
C PRO A 987 17.48 27.27 -3.31
N ILE A 988 16.36 27.44 -2.60
CA ILE A 988 15.76 28.74 -2.27
C ILE A 988 15.79 28.92 -0.75
N THR A 989 16.64 29.83 -0.26
CA THR A 989 16.65 30.24 1.15
C THR A 989 15.79 31.49 1.34
N VAL A 990 14.93 31.46 2.35
CA VAL A 990 14.11 32.61 2.80
C VAL A 990 14.33 32.87 4.27
N LYS A 991 14.54 34.14 4.62
CA LYS A 991 14.59 34.62 6.01
C LYS A 991 13.18 34.88 6.53
N ILE A 992 12.93 34.48 7.77
CA ILE A 992 11.70 34.72 8.52
C ILE A 992 12.10 35.34 9.86
N ASP A 993 11.29 36.24 10.41
CA ASP A 993 11.53 36.77 11.76
C ASP A 993 10.75 36.01 12.84
N ASN A 994 11.23 36.09 14.07
CA ASN A 994 10.67 35.34 15.19
C ASN A 994 9.30 35.86 15.68
N GLN A 995 8.75 36.92 15.07
CA GLN A 995 7.37 37.37 15.29
C GLN A 995 6.41 36.72 14.28
N GLY A 996 6.92 36.27 13.13
CA GLY A 996 6.16 35.64 12.05
C GLY A 996 5.96 36.55 10.83
N ASP A 997 6.49 37.78 10.85
CA ASP A 997 6.40 38.71 9.73
C ASP A 997 7.36 38.24 8.61
N ALA A 998 6.78 37.65 7.57
CA ALA A 998 7.52 37.08 6.44
C ALA A 998 8.07 38.17 5.51
N LYS A 999 9.15 38.83 5.93
CA LYS A 999 10.01 39.66 5.04
C LYS A 999 10.83 38.77 4.12
N VAL A 1000 10.14 38.10 3.20
CA VAL A 1000 10.74 37.18 2.23
C VAL A 1000 11.84 37.90 1.47
N THR A 1001 13.08 37.52 1.79
CA THR A 1001 14.30 38.03 1.16
C THR A 1001 14.95 36.84 0.49
N PHE A 1002 14.88 36.79 -0.83
CA PHE A 1002 15.42 35.69 -1.62
C PHE A 1002 16.94 35.72 -1.70
N TYR A 1003 17.55 34.55 -1.60
CA TYR A 1003 18.97 34.33 -1.89
C TYR A 1003 19.10 33.14 -2.85
N ARG A 1004 19.55 33.39 -4.08
CA ARG A 1004 20.01 32.32 -4.99
C ARG A 1004 21.36 31.81 -4.49
N LEU A 1005 21.49 30.51 -4.24
CA LEU A 1005 22.62 29.92 -3.52
C LEU A 1005 23.89 29.71 -4.36
N GLU A 1006 24.26 30.69 -5.20
CA GLU A 1006 25.59 30.77 -5.84
C GLU A 1006 26.75 30.88 -4.82
N LYS A 1007 26.42 31.16 -3.55
CA LYS A 1007 27.38 31.30 -2.43
C LYS A 1007 26.88 30.62 -1.15
N LEU A 1008 26.72 29.29 -1.17
CA LEU A 1008 26.99 28.53 0.06
C LEU A 1008 28.48 28.73 0.43
N PRO A 1009 28.82 29.14 1.67
CA PRO A 1009 30.21 29.24 2.09
C PRO A 1009 30.91 27.88 2.02
N LYS A 1010 31.91 27.75 1.13
CA LYS A 1010 32.66 26.50 0.93
C LYS A 1010 33.54 26.11 2.12
N ASP A 1011 33.63 26.97 3.13
CA ASP A 1011 34.29 26.75 4.42
C ASP A 1011 33.36 26.16 5.50
N GLY A 1012 32.06 26.00 5.21
CA GLY A 1012 31.08 25.44 6.15
C GLY A 1012 30.70 26.36 7.31
N SER A 1013 31.07 27.65 7.25
CA SER A 1013 30.90 28.63 8.34
C SER A 1013 29.45 29.02 8.65
N ASP A 1014 28.49 28.75 7.74
CA ASP A 1014 27.06 28.96 8.01
C ASP A 1014 26.44 27.71 8.67
N TYR A 1015 26.27 27.80 9.99
CA TYR A 1015 25.60 26.77 10.79
C TYR A 1015 24.07 26.76 10.63
N SER A 1016 23.47 27.80 10.03
CA SER A 1016 22.01 27.91 9.91
C SER A 1016 21.41 27.00 8.85
N SER A 1017 22.14 26.69 7.77
CA SER A 1017 21.59 25.93 6.64
C SER A 1017 21.17 24.49 7.02
N CYS A 1018 21.92 23.84 7.92
CA CYS A 1018 21.62 22.49 8.43
C CYS A 1018 20.29 22.44 9.22
N ARG A 1019 19.94 23.54 9.90
CA ARG A 1019 18.66 23.72 10.57
C ARG A 1019 17.57 24.10 9.59
N ALA A 1020 17.83 25.06 8.70
CA ALA A 1020 16.86 25.60 7.75
C ALA A 1020 16.25 24.55 6.80
N VAL A 1021 17.00 23.49 6.44
CA VAL A 1021 16.50 22.38 5.62
C VAL A 1021 15.61 21.40 6.39
N VAL A 1022 15.82 21.24 7.71
CA VAL A 1022 15.00 20.36 8.55
C VAL A 1022 13.74 21.11 9.04
N GLU A 1023 13.89 22.39 9.37
CA GLU A 1023 12.77 23.27 9.72
C GLU A 1023 11.80 23.45 8.55
N GLU A 1024 12.28 23.70 7.32
CA GLU A 1024 11.45 23.76 6.12
C GLU A 1024 10.58 22.50 6.01
N ARG A 1025 11.20 21.33 6.03
CA ARG A 1025 10.50 20.08 5.76
C ARG A 1025 9.49 19.72 6.85
N ALA A 1026 9.84 19.96 8.12
CA ALA A 1026 8.92 19.77 9.24
C ALA A 1026 7.76 20.79 9.21
N LEU A 1027 8.02 22.06 8.88
CA LEU A 1027 6.99 23.11 8.80
C LEU A 1027 6.06 22.88 7.61
N SER A 1028 6.57 22.46 6.46
CA SER A 1028 5.77 22.06 5.30
C SER A 1028 4.82 20.92 5.67
N MET A 1029 5.34 19.86 6.30
CA MET A 1029 4.50 18.74 6.75
C MET A 1029 3.45 19.16 7.78
N ARG A 1030 3.80 20.03 8.75
CA ARG A 1030 2.83 20.59 9.71
C ARG A 1030 1.75 21.41 9.00
N TYR A 1031 2.13 22.34 8.13
CA TYR A 1031 1.21 23.23 7.42
C TYR A 1031 0.22 22.43 6.56
N TYR A 1032 0.73 21.54 5.69
CA TYR A 1032 -0.15 20.74 4.83
C TYR A 1032 -1.09 19.84 5.62
N ILE A 1033 -0.64 19.20 6.72
CA ILE A 1033 -1.53 18.39 7.56
C ILE A 1033 -2.56 19.27 8.29
N ASN A 1034 -2.12 20.34 8.95
CA ASN A 1034 -2.92 21.05 9.95
C ASN A 1034 -3.70 22.27 9.42
N SER A 1035 -3.42 22.73 8.20
CA SER A 1035 -4.08 23.89 7.60
C SER A 1035 -4.79 23.53 6.30
N GLU A 1036 -4.20 22.66 5.47
CA GLU A 1036 -4.71 22.36 4.13
C GLU A 1036 -5.52 21.06 4.06
N VAL A 1037 -5.00 19.95 4.58
CA VAL A 1037 -5.65 18.63 4.55
C VAL A 1037 -6.75 18.50 5.60
N ALA A 1038 -6.42 18.78 6.86
CA ALA A 1038 -7.32 18.61 7.99
C ALA A 1038 -7.18 19.79 8.97
N PRO A 1039 -7.89 20.91 8.71
CA PRO A 1039 -7.77 22.13 9.49
C PRO A 1039 -7.92 21.91 11.01
N GLY A 1040 -6.83 22.15 11.75
CA GLY A 1040 -6.77 22.02 13.21
C GLY A 1040 -6.68 20.59 13.75
N ILE A 1041 -6.27 19.59 12.96
CA ILE A 1041 -6.12 18.20 13.42
C ILE A 1041 -5.14 18.04 14.60
N LEU A 1042 -4.09 18.88 14.68
CA LEU A 1042 -3.12 18.86 15.78
C LEU A 1042 -3.75 19.38 17.08
N GLU A 1043 -4.56 20.43 16.99
CA GLU A 1043 -5.25 21.05 18.13
C GLU A 1043 -6.50 20.25 18.56
N GLN A 1044 -7.17 19.54 17.64
CA GLN A 1044 -8.30 18.64 17.94
C GLN A 1044 -7.85 17.35 18.63
N PHE A 1045 -6.68 16.82 18.28
CA PHE A 1045 -6.15 15.56 18.80
C PHE A 1045 -4.76 15.78 19.42
N PRO A 1046 -4.62 16.55 20.52
CA PRO A 1046 -3.32 16.92 21.07
C PRO A 1046 -2.48 15.71 21.55
N GLU A 1047 -3.14 14.63 21.99
CA GLU A 1047 -2.52 13.36 22.41
C GLU A 1047 -2.09 12.46 21.23
N GLY A 1048 -2.37 12.84 19.97
CA GLY A 1048 -2.06 12.05 18.78
C GLY A 1048 -0.56 11.83 18.60
N LYS A 1049 -0.16 10.59 18.29
CA LYS A 1049 1.26 10.20 18.22
C LYS A 1049 1.99 10.94 17.10
N LEU A 1050 3.30 11.12 17.27
CA LEU A 1050 4.22 11.51 16.19
C LEU A 1050 5.38 10.52 16.15
N LEU A 1051 5.33 9.61 15.17
CA LEU A 1051 6.36 8.61 14.93
C LEU A 1051 7.30 9.11 13.85
N VAL A 1052 8.60 8.84 13.99
CA VAL A 1052 9.61 9.17 12.96
C VAL A 1052 10.47 7.93 12.67
N THR A 1053 10.63 7.60 11.38
CA THR A 1053 11.34 6.41 10.90
C THR A 1053 12.23 6.73 9.68
N GLY A 1054 12.92 5.72 9.14
CA GLY A 1054 13.89 5.88 8.05
C GLY A 1054 15.26 6.42 8.49
N GLY A 1055 16.16 6.62 7.53
CA GLY A 1055 17.55 7.01 7.81
C GLY A 1055 17.68 8.32 8.61
N GLY A 1056 16.80 9.29 8.37
CA GLY A 1056 16.80 10.57 9.08
C GLY A 1056 16.36 10.47 10.55
N SER A 1057 15.56 9.47 10.95
CA SER A 1057 15.09 9.34 12.34
C SER A 1057 16.21 9.02 13.32
N ARG A 1058 17.33 8.46 12.83
CA ARG A 1058 18.49 8.10 13.65
C ARG A 1058 19.19 9.33 14.25
N ASN A 1059 19.04 10.50 13.63
CA ASN A 1059 19.58 11.76 14.12
C ASN A 1059 18.65 12.39 15.17
N GLU A 1060 19.12 12.50 16.42
CA GLU A 1060 18.35 13.08 17.52
C GLU A 1060 17.95 14.55 17.30
N GLN A 1061 18.82 15.36 16.69
CA GLN A 1061 18.53 16.78 16.49
C GLN A 1061 17.51 16.99 15.37
N ILE A 1062 17.47 16.12 14.37
CA ILE A 1062 16.35 16.05 13.41
C ILE A 1062 15.04 15.71 14.15
N ARG A 1063 15.03 14.66 14.98
CA ARG A 1063 13.85 14.31 15.79
C ARG A 1063 13.40 15.46 16.71
N GLN A 1064 14.34 16.21 17.28
CA GLN A 1064 14.02 17.35 18.14
C GLN A 1064 13.35 18.47 17.35
N VAL A 1065 13.85 18.83 16.16
CA VAL A 1065 13.18 19.82 15.29
C VAL A 1065 11.77 19.37 14.91
N PHE A 1066 11.56 18.09 14.55
CA PHE A 1066 10.21 17.57 14.30
C PHE A 1066 9.31 17.63 15.56
N SER A 1067 9.84 17.32 16.74
CA SER A 1067 9.12 17.38 18.01
C SER A 1067 8.64 18.80 18.31
N ASP A 1068 9.57 19.77 18.25
CA ASP A 1068 9.28 21.18 18.49
C ASP A 1068 8.34 21.77 17.43
N VAL A 1069 8.55 21.48 16.14
CA VAL A 1069 7.72 22.03 15.05
C VAL A 1069 6.28 21.56 15.15
N PHE A 1070 6.04 20.27 15.44
CA PHE A 1070 4.69 19.74 15.64
C PHE A 1070 4.12 20.04 17.04
N GLY A 1071 4.95 20.44 18.00
CA GLY A 1071 4.55 20.64 19.40
C GLY A 1071 4.16 19.35 20.12
N ARG A 1072 4.69 18.20 19.67
CA ARG A 1072 4.31 16.85 20.11
C ARG A 1072 5.52 15.97 20.30
N SER A 1073 5.47 15.02 21.24
CA SER A 1073 6.60 14.13 21.48
C SER A 1073 6.86 13.16 20.32
N VAL A 1074 8.04 13.25 19.72
CA VAL A 1074 8.53 12.32 18.70
C VAL A 1074 8.97 10.99 19.33
N VAL A 1075 8.54 9.88 18.74
CA VAL A 1075 9.01 8.51 19.05
C VAL A 1075 9.73 7.93 17.83
N SER A 1076 10.95 7.44 18.02
CA SER A 1076 11.77 6.89 16.93
C SER A 1076 11.62 5.38 16.81
N LEU A 1077 10.89 4.88 15.81
CA LEU A 1077 10.63 3.44 15.64
C LEU A 1077 11.27 2.94 14.34
N ASP A 1078 12.27 2.07 14.46
CA ASP A 1078 12.99 1.45 13.34
C ASP A 1078 12.41 0.05 13.11
N SER A 1079 11.47 -0.05 12.17
CA SER A 1079 10.77 -1.28 11.78
C SER A 1079 10.84 -1.43 10.25
N PRO A 1080 11.87 -2.10 9.71
CA PRO A 1080 12.04 -2.23 8.27
C PRO A 1080 10.91 -3.02 7.61
N ASP A 1081 10.28 -3.95 8.36
CA ASP A 1081 9.21 -4.82 7.89
C ASP A 1081 7.80 -4.28 8.19
N ALA A 1082 7.64 -2.98 8.49
CA ALA A 1082 6.39 -2.38 8.93
C ALA A 1082 5.17 -2.68 8.03
N ALA A 1083 5.35 -2.70 6.70
CA ALA A 1083 4.27 -3.03 5.78
C ALA A 1083 3.82 -4.51 5.89
N ALA A 1084 4.77 -5.44 6.03
CA ALA A 1084 4.47 -6.86 6.24
C ALA A 1084 3.81 -7.10 7.61
N LEU A 1085 4.31 -6.43 8.66
CA LEU A 1085 3.76 -6.51 10.02
C LEU A 1085 2.31 -5.98 10.07
N GLY A 1086 2.04 -4.82 9.46
CA GLY A 1086 0.69 -4.26 9.38
C GLY A 1086 -0.27 -5.07 8.52
N ALA A 1087 0.23 -5.76 7.49
CA ALA A 1087 -0.57 -6.72 6.72
C ALA A 1087 -0.92 -7.97 7.55
N ALA A 1088 -0.01 -8.46 8.39
CA ALA A 1088 -0.29 -9.54 9.34
C ALA A 1088 -1.32 -9.11 10.41
N TYR A 1089 -1.20 -7.88 10.94
CA TYR A 1089 -2.22 -7.30 11.82
C TYR A 1089 -3.58 -7.17 11.13
N LYS A 1090 -3.63 -6.80 9.84
CA LYS A 1090 -4.88 -6.74 9.07
C LYS A 1090 -5.53 -8.13 8.90
N ALA A 1091 -4.72 -9.16 8.61
CA ALA A 1091 -5.19 -10.55 8.56
C ALA A 1091 -5.71 -11.06 9.92
N MET A 1092 -5.05 -10.69 11.02
CA MET A 1092 -5.49 -10.98 12.39
C MET A 1092 -6.84 -10.31 12.70
N LEU A 1093 -6.99 -9.02 12.41
CA LEU A 1093 -8.24 -8.29 12.62
C LEU A 1093 -9.38 -8.78 11.71
N ALA A 1094 -9.10 -9.12 10.46
CA ALA A 1094 -10.08 -9.74 9.56
C ALA A 1094 -10.57 -11.10 10.11
N THR A 1095 -9.66 -11.90 10.68
CA THR A 1095 -10.01 -13.17 11.34
C THR A 1095 -10.84 -12.93 12.61
N ALA A 1096 -10.49 -11.94 13.44
CA ALA A 1096 -11.26 -11.58 14.62
C ALA A 1096 -12.67 -11.03 14.25
N LYS A 1097 -12.77 -10.22 13.19
CA LYS A 1097 -14.02 -9.73 12.61
C LYS A 1097 -14.92 -10.88 12.15
N GLN A 1098 -14.37 -11.85 11.41
CA GLN A 1098 -15.10 -13.04 10.95
C GLN A 1098 -15.59 -13.92 12.11
N ARG A 1099 -14.84 -13.97 13.23
CA ARG A 1099 -15.19 -14.72 14.46
C ARG A 1099 -16.08 -13.95 15.44
N GLY A 1100 -16.39 -12.68 15.18
CA GLY A 1100 -17.14 -11.81 16.09
C GLY A 1100 -16.34 -11.26 17.28
N THR A 1101 -15.03 -11.54 17.37
CA THR A 1101 -14.14 -11.15 18.48
C THR A 1101 -13.29 -9.91 18.18
N LEU A 1102 -13.73 -9.04 17.25
CA LEU A 1102 -12.95 -7.89 16.75
C LEU A 1102 -12.32 -7.03 17.86
N LYS A 1103 -13.05 -6.74 18.94
CA LYS A 1103 -12.53 -5.94 20.08
C LYS A 1103 -11.34 -6.59 20.78
N GLU A 1104 -11.28 -7.91 20.86
CA GLU A 1104 -10.16 -8.65 21.43
C GLU A 1104 -8.94 -8.58 20.50
N GLY A 1105 -9.16 -8.64 19.19
CA GLY A 1105 -8.12 -8.41 18.18
C GLY A 1105 -7.59 -6.97 18.17
N GLU A 1106 -8.47 -5.98 18.34
CA GLU A 1106 -8.06 -4.56 18.48
C GLU A 1106 -7.25 -4.32 19.75
N GLN A 1107 -7.65 -4.91 20.88
CA GLN A 1107 -6.87 -4.83 22.12
C GLN A 1107 -5.51 -5.52 21.98
N LEU A 1108 -5.46 -6.73 21.41
CA LEU A 1108 -4.21 -7.47 21.18
C LEU A 1108 -3.25 -6.71 20.26
N LEU A 1109 -3.78 -6.03 19.23
CA LEU A 1109 -3.01 -5.13 18.37
C LEU A 1109 -2.46 -3.94 19.18
N GLN A 1110 -3.30 -3.26 19.96
CA GLN A 1110 -2.91 -2.12 20.78
C GLN A 1110 -1.83 -2.51 21.82
N ASP A 1111 -1.97 -3.68 22.44
CA ASP A 1111 -1.01 -4.22 23.42
C ASP A 1111 0.34 -4.51 22.75
N HIS A 1112 0.33 -5.14 21.57
CA HIS A 1112 1.56 -5.46 20.83
C HIS A 1112 2.27 -4.19 20.33
N ILE A 1113 1.55 -3.18 19.84
CA ILE A 1113 2.12 -1.87 19.48
C ILE A 1113 2.77 -1.25 20.72
N SER A 1114 2.02 -1.18 21.83
CA SER A 1114 2.49 -0.55 23.08
C SER A 1114 3.72 -1.27 23.65
N ALA A 1115 3.83 -2.60 23.51
CA ALA A 1115 5.01 -3.37 23.89
C ALA A 1115 6.25 -3.09 23.01
N THR A 1116 6.05 -2.67 21.75
CA THR A 1116 7.14 -2.29 20.84
C THR A 1116 7.62 -0.84 20.99
N GLU A 1117 6.91 0.03 21.73
CA GLU A 1117 7.25 1.46 21.90
C GLU A 1117 8.42 1.73 22.90
N ASN A 1118 9.36 0.80 23.04
CA ASN A 1118 10.60 0.94 23.83
C ASN A 1118 11.66 1.82 23.13
N ALA A 1119 11.23 2.97 22.61
CA ALA A 1119 11.96 3.82 21.68
C ALA A 1119 12.47 5.12 22.32
N SER A 1120 13.49 5.74 21.71
CA SER A 1120 13.98 7.05 22.14
C SER A 1120 12.91 8.12 21.89
N LYS A 1121 12.50 8.82 22.96
CA LYS A 1121 11.44 9.83 22.93
C LYS A 1121 12.04 11.24 23.04
N ASN A 1122 11.84 12.07 22.02
CA ASN A 1122 12.16 13.49 22.05
C ASN A 1122 10.91 14.27 22.47
N LEU A 1123 10.98 15.07 23.54
CA LEU A 1123 9.87 15.92 24.00
C LEU A 1123 9.98 17.33 23.40
N PRO A 1124 8.88 17.99 23.04
CA PRO A 1124 8.92 19.33 22.44
C PRO A 1124 9.41 20.37 23.45
N ASP A 1125 10.34 21.24 23.04
CA ASP A 1125 10.65 22.44 23.80
C ASP A 1125 9.52 23.46 23.61
N ALA A 1126 8.93 23.92 24.73
CA ALA A 1126 7.77 24.81 24.70
C ALA A 1126 8.07 26.20 24.10
N SER A 1127 9.30 26.68 24.21
CA SER A 1127 9.72 27.97 23.63
C SER A 1127 9.94 27.86 22.12
N ASN A 1128 10.58 26.77 21.65
CA ASN A 1128 10.73 26.47 20.23
C ASN A 1128 9.36 26.23 19.58
N SER A 1129 8.50 25.44 20.22
CA SER A 1129 7.13 25.15 19.76
C SER A 1129 6.31 26.43 19.60
N ALA A 1130 6.47 27.41 20.50
CA ALA A 1130 5.80 28.71 20.39
C ALA A 1130 6.35 29.58 19.23
N ILE A 1131 7.61 29.43 18.83
CA ILE A 1131 8.19 30.07 17.64
C ILE A 1131 7.60 29.44 16.37
N TYR A 1132 7.69 28.11 16.24
CA TYR A 1132 7.16 27.39 15.06
C TYR A 1132 5.64 27.52 14.92
N GLY A 1133 4.90 27.61 16.03
CA GLY A 1133 3.46 27.89 16.01
C GLY A 1133 3.10 29.22 15.35
N ARG A 1134 3.98 30.25 15.43
CA ARG A 1134 3.82 31.51 14.68
C ARG A 1134 4.26 31.34 13.23
N ILE A 1135 5.44 30.77 12.98
CA ILE A 1135 5.99 30.61 11.63
C ILE A 1135 5.07 29.75 10.75
N SER A 1136 4.44 28.71 11.31
CA SER A 1136 3.48 27.84 10.62
C SER A 1136 2.23 28.57 10.12
N GLN A 1137 1.85 29.71 10.72
CA GLN A 1137 0.73 30.53 10.23
C GLN A 1137 1.12 31.35 8.99
N SER A 1138 2.39 31.74 8.89
CA SER A 1138 2.95 32.48 7.76
C SER A 1138 3.46 31.59 6.62
N TYR A 1139 3.48 30.25 6.79
CA TYR A 1139 3.97 29.32 5.78
C TYR A 1139 3.17 29.38 4.47
N ALA A 1140 1.85 29.59 4.53
CA ALA A 1140 1.01 29.81 3.35
C ALA A 1140 1.46 31.02 2.50
N ALA A 1141 1.89 32.10 3.15
CA ALA A 1141 2.40 33.29 2.46
C ALA A 1141 3.81 33.04 1.87
N PHE A 1142 4.67 32.31 2.58
CA PHE A 1142 5.96 31.85 2.07
C PHE A 1142 5.79 30.97 0.83
N GLU A 1143 4.92 29.95 0.86
CA GLU A 1143 4.68 29.09 -0.30
C GLU A 1143 4.12 29.87 -1.50
N LYS A 1144 3.14 30.75 -1.28
CA LYS A 1144 2.60 31.57 -2.37
C LYS A 1144 3.71 32.37 -3.05
N VAL A 1145 4.60 32.96 -2.28
CA VAL A 1145 5.73 33.76 -2.78
C VAL A 1145 6.77 32.89 -3.52
N LEU A 1146 6.97 31.62 -3.14
CA LEU A 1146 7.76 30.65 -3.92
C LEU A 1146 7.14 30.34 -5.29
N ARG A 1147 5.80 30.24 -5.36
CA ARG A 1147 5.07 29.95 -6.61
C ARG A 1147 5.03 31.17 -7.54
N ASP A 1148 4.76 32.36 -7.01
CA ASP A 1148 4.60 33.59 -7.79
C ASP A 1148 5.92 34.07 -8.46
N GLU A 1149 7.07 33.89 -7.83
CA GLU A 1149 8.35 34.45 -8.35
C GLU A 1149 9.05 33.58 -9.41
N ARG A 1150 8.74 32.29 -9.56
CA ARG A 1150 9.21 31.51 -10.73
C ARG A 1150 8.51 31.87 -12.05
N GLY A 1151 7.47 32.71 -11.99
CA GLY A 1151 6.81 33.29 -13.16
C GLY A 1151 7.43 34.61 -13.67
N ARG A 1152 8.66 34.94 -13.25
CA ARG A 1152 9.37 36.20 -13.57
C ARG A 1152 10.75 35.96 -14.21
#